data_AF-A0AAD4CYZ3-F1
#
_entry.id   AF-A0AAD4CYZ3-F1
#
_cell.length_a   1.000
_cell.length_b   1.000
_cell.length_c   1.000
_cell.angle_alpha   90.00
_cell.angle_beta   90.00
_cell.angle_gamma   90.00
#
_symmetry.space_group_name_H-M   'P 1'
#
loop_
_entity.id
_entity.type
_entity.pdbx_description
1 polymer ?
#
loop_
_entity_poly.entity_id
_entity_poly.type
_entity_poly.pdbx_seq_one_letter_code
_entity_poly.pdbx_strand_id
1 'polypeptide(L)'
;MAVVEQSACFASDRIDGVGFTFKRNVFRRRGFPPVSHRFPVVSILSQLCPYRRMDSSFARASSSRFPYFLPGRWSSRRSHHSISTQTTSPEQAEVAGSAHTPSTHSSSVHTAERINLCREAASREVTDELENLVGHDNVKRQLVGVQSWVQICRRHGRDPCDEWYNIAFQGNPGTGKSTVARIYAKMLFSMGISDSASVKETSGTELLAKGPDGVKDLLHTMTNATTQTGSETAGVLVIDSPHVLSQALDTASAKRTMDYILEAMERKLGRVVVVFVGRQSDLETFLTDNPRLRDKICSTLQFGDFDRGDLVKLLWRRIHEGYRGRMQVEGGPDSPYLQAVARRLARGRGEPGFRNAHAVRDLVATIARRQAECLMEQQDNGMEDVDYFFFSRHDLLGPSPKDVREQSTAWRGIQNLVGQGSVKAFVRDVLDIVDENYHREIKNQRRLSLRINRVFVGPCGTGKTTAAKLYAQVLADLGVLSSGDAAVTSLSSMGSSMDSLPASSAQTLIVRVDSLSTPSDAERYAMKGILEGLGRETSDSRTRRCIILIGCAAVIEKLLPNAKSRSSVRDHQLVQFHRLDRDQIEQLVHNKLEENQIEATPEGFQKAVDILDDTRMRKDFDNAKAVERLLDVANRNFDERKTRGTSVDPVSERILESEDFNQQRHANKSTSGVRERLSHSVVPEDILTTLKRYHQEMKAAWVQEHNPNTRAARALVFKGACGTGKRAVAQQLATLYYNMGILDTDILVDCSVMDFVTPSLGQTSLRTRALLDSARGKVLFVEDAHRLAENAHTTQAMEELIYLLPKHSPHMVAILAGPSHDMDHLLANRPRLASLFQEELSFRNPTPRECLRLLDRLLSEEHIHGDRLFLTNPQTPSHREFTRAINVLSMFPCWDNVRDIDILTRWMVSACVQAIPLDGSRPLPKVQLSEEQAMQCMVKLYNLKRDRLRLNLDPKARALPRTLSQPRSTDRNGVRFPV
;
A
#
# COMPACT_ATOMS: atom_id res chain seq x y z
N MET A 1 19.06 -0.92 54.73
CA MET A 1 17.97 0.06 54.50
C MET A 1 17.02 -0.59 53.51
N ALA A 2 15.89 -1.22 53.87
CA ALA A 2 15.02 -1.07 55.05
C ALA A 2 14.52 0.39 55.17
N VAL A 3 13.22 0.69 55.20
CA VAL A 3 12.13 0.29 56.16
C VAL A 3 10.75 0.56 55.48
N VAL A 4 9.59 -0.13 55.69
CA VAL A 4 9.15 -1.39 56.36
C VAL A 4 7.70 -1.74 55.91
N GLU A 5 7.40 -3.03 55.64
CA GLU A 5 6.08 -3.74 55.75
C GLU A 5 4.81 -3.19 55.03
N GLN A 6 3.64 -3.86 54.93
CA GLN A 6 3.05 -5.17 55.36
C GLN A 6 1.99 -5.55 54.25
N SER A 7 1.37 -6.73 54.04
CA SER A 7 1.15 -8.05 54.70
C SER A 7 1.25 -9.16 53.60
N ALA A 8 1.20 -10.50 53.77
CA ALA A 8 0.58 -11.49 54.67
C ALA A 8 -0.93 -11.79 54.42
N CYS A 9 -1.44 -13.04 54.33
CA CYS A 9 -0.82 -14.38 54.27
C CYS A 9 -1.84 -15.47 53.81
N PHE A 10 -1.41 -16.75 53.72
CA PHE A 10 -2.20 -18.00 53.55
C PHE A 10 -2.86 -18.26 52.15
N ALA A 11 -3.02 -19.51 51.68
CA ALA A 11 -2.54 -20.83 52.15
C ALA A 11 -2.18 -21.75 50.96
N SER A 12 -1.36 -22.78 51.23
CA SER A 12 -1.15 -23.92 50.34
C SER A 12 -1.84 -25.16 50.90
N ASP A 13 -2.38 -26.04 50.05
CA ASP A 13 -2.61 -27.42 50.45
C ASP A 13 -2.37 -28.43 49.31
N ARG A 14 -2.34 -29.72 49.67
CA ARG A 14 -1.63 -30.79 48.94
C ARG A 14 -2.35 -32.13 49.11
N ILE A 15 -2.01 -33.16 48.31
CA ILE A 15 -2.43 -34.59 48.47
C ILE A 15 -3.94 -34.77 48.10
N ASP A 16 -4.47 -35.84 47.49
CA ASP A 16 -3.98 -37.10 46.88
C ASP A 16 -4.68 -37.24 45.48
N GLY A 17 -4.59 -38.27 44.63
CA GLY A 17 -4.05 -39.64 44.67
C GLY A 17 -4.90 -40.54 43.73
N VAL A 18 -4.45 -41.78 43.44
CA VAL A 18 -5.13 -42.81 42.60
C VAL A 18 -5.22 -42.49 41.08
N GLY A 19 -5.02 -43.42 40.12
CA GLY A 19 -4.46 -44.79 40.21
C GLY A 19 -5.06 -45.80 39.22
N PHE A 20 -4.24 -46.33 38.30
CA PHE A 20 -4.51 -47.50 37.42
C PHE A 20 -5.66 -47.34 36.38
N THR A 21 -5.84 -48.17 35.32
CA THR A 21 -5.25 -49.49 35.00
C THR A 21 -5.02 -49.69 33.48
N PHE A 22 -4.14 -50.63 33.12
CA PHE A 22 -3.94 -51.17 31.75
C PHE A 22 -5.21 -51.79 31.11
N LYS A 23 -5.29 -51.74 29.76
CA LYS A 23 -5.53 -52.95 28.95
C LYS A 23 -4.89 -52.87 27.55
N ARG A 24 -4.84 -54.00 26.86
CA ARG A 24 -3.89 -54.34 25.76
C ARG A 24 -4.61 -55.20 24.70
N ASN A 25 -3.97 -55.42 23.54
CA ASN A 25 -4.22 -56.49 22.51
C ASN A 25 -5.00 -56.07 21.24
N VAL A 26 -4.81 -56.64 20.02
CA VAL A 26 -3.79 -57.58 19.45
C VAL A 26 -3.84 -57.61 17.88
N PHE A 27 -2.69 -57.46 17.19
CA PHE A 27 -2.33 -58.01 15.83
C PHE A 27 -3.20 -57.62 14.58
N ARG A 28 -2.82 -57.88 13.30
CA ARG A 28 -1.94 -58.94 12.72
C ARG A 28 -1.27 -58.60 11.35
N ARG A 29 0.08 -58.62 11.33
CA ARG A 29 1.07 -59.09 10.30
C ARG A 29 0.77 -59.05 8.76
N ARG A 30 1.72 -58.49 7.99
CA ARG A 30 2.57 -59.05 6.88
C ARG A 30 3.24 -57.87 6.10
N GLY A 31 4.47 -57.89 5.58
CA GLY A 31 5.60 -58.85 5.59
C GLY A 31 6.92 -58.21 5.06
N PHE A 32 8.06 -58.93 5.17
CA PHE A 32 9.43 -58.58 4.70
C PHE A 32 9.61 -58.78 3.15
N PRO A 33 10.75 -58.44 2.46
CA PRO A 33 12.14 -58.22 2.94
C PRO A 33 12.92 -56.98 2.38
N PRO A 34 14.19 -56.75 2.79
CA PRO A 34 14.99 -55.55 2.44
C PRO A 34 16.15 -55.82 1.46
N VAL A 35 16.71 -54.75 0.86
CA VAL A 35 18.02 -54.76 0.16
C VAL A 35 18.84 -53.50 0.54
N SER A 36 20.16 -53.65 0.57
CA SER A 36 21.17 -52.65 0.95
C SER A 36 21.44 -51.57 -0.10
N HIS A 37 22.11 -50.48 0.29
CA HIS A 37 23.31 -50.04 -0.44
C HIS A 37 24.41 -49.53 0.50
N ARG A 38 25.68 -49.74 0.12
CA ARG A 38 26.89 -49.27 0.81
C ARG A 38 27.46 -48.01 0.13
N PHE A 39 28.41 -47.37 0.82
CA PHE A 39 29.39 -46.42 0.24
C PHE A 39 29.98 -46.89 -1.10
N PRO A 40 30.53 -45.95 -1.89
CA PRO A 40 32.00 -45.90 -1.91
C PRO A 40 32.58 -44.50 -1.61
N VAL A 41 33.75 -44.51 -0.96
CA VAL A 41 34.75 -43.43 -1.04
C VAL A 41 35.95 -44.03 -1.78
N VAL A 42 36.34 -43.45 -2.91
CA VAL A 42 37.58 -43.79 -3.63
C VAL A 42 38.20 -42.50 -4.19
N SER A 43 39.52 -42.42 -4.14
CA SER A 43 40.34 -41.33 -4.69
C SER A 43 41.36 -41.90 -5.66
N ILE A 44 41.58 -41.21 -6.79
CA ILE A 44 42.73 -41.25 -7.73
C ILE A 44 42.45 -40.08 -8.72
N LEU A 45 43.28 -39.03 -8.91
CA LEU A 45 44.70 -38.84 -9.26
C LEU A 45 45.01 -38.86 -10.77
N SER A 46 45.66 -37.77 -11.23
CA SER A 46 46.40 -37.59 -12.51
C SER A 46 45.59 -37.65 -13.82
N GLN A 47 45.96 -36.97 -14.92
CA GLN A 47 46.97 -35.94 -15.25
C GLN A 47 46.39 -35.11 -16.44
N LEU A 48 46.86 -33.92 -16.83
CA LEU A 48 48.19 -33.62 -17.39
C LEU A 48 48.50 -32.10 -17.31
N CYS A 49 49.77 -31.79 -17.00
CA CYS A 49 50.47 -30.62 -17.52
C CYS A 49 51.81 -31.10 -18.08
N PRO A 50 52.47 -30.31 -18.94
CA PRO A 50 53.90 -30.06 -18.72
C PRO A 50 54.22 -28.56 -18.86
N TYR A 51 54.84 -27.94 -17.85
CA TYR A 51 56.28 -27.55 -17.85
C TYR A 51 56.51 -26.06 -18.20
N ARG A 52 57.53 -25.35 -17.68
CA ARG A 52 58.60 -25.72 -16.72
C ARG A 52 59.19 -24.49 -15.99
N ARG A 53 59.51 -24.62 -14.69
CA ARG A 53 60.74 -24.18 -13.93
C ARG A 53 61.27 -22.71 -14.07
N MET A 54 62.07 -22.15 -13.14
CA MET A 54 62.69 -22.71 -11.92
C MET A 54 62.85 -21.68 -10.79
N ASP A 55 62.45 -22.10 -9.58
CA ASP A 55 63.09 -21.98 -8.26
C ASP A 55 64.10 -20.84 -7.96
N SER A 56 63.89 -20.17 -6.81
CA SER A 56 64.70 -20.45 -5.61
C SER A 56 64.12 -19.79 -4.35
N SER A 57 64.58 -20.24 -3.18
CA SER A 57 64.08 -19.85 -1.85
C SER A 57 65.19 -19.26 -1.00
N PHE A 58 64.85 -18.49 0.05
CA PHE A 58 65.42 -18.66 1.40
C PHE A 58 64.58 -17.89 2.45
N ALA A 59 64.96 -17.93 3.73
CA ALA A 59 64.12 -17.52 4.84
C ALA A 59 64.85 -16.79 5.99
N ARG A 60 64.03 -16.08 6.80
CA ARG A 60 64.25 -15.63 8.19
C ARG A 60 65.24 -14.48 8.50
N ALA A 61 64.81 -13.79 9.56
CA ALA A 61 65.59 -13.14 10.63
C ALA A 61 66.18 -11.73 10.41
N SER A 62 66.01 -10.96 11.49
CA SER A 62 66.50 -9.61 11.73
C SER A 62 67.99 -9.58 12.09
N SER A 63 68.64 -8.45 11.84
CA SER A 63 69.31 -7.69 12.93
C SER A 63 69.80 -6.31 12.49
N SER A 64 69.92 -5.43 13.48
CA SER A 64 70.32 -4.03 13.44
C SER A 64 71.78 -3.77 13.05
N ARG A 65 72.06 -2.51 12.65
CA ARG A 65 73.17 -1.70 13.19
C ARG A 65 73.04 -0.20 12.86
N PHE A 66 72.82 0.60 13.90
CA PHE A 66 73.26 2.01 14.02
C PHE A 66 74.80 2.05 14.17
N PRO A 67 75.54 3.17 13.94
CA PRO A 67 75.33 4.46 14.63
C PRO A 67 75.65 5.71 13.74
N TYR A 68 75.97 6.94 14.17
CA TYR A 68 76.27 7.55 15.48
C TYR A 68 75.96 9.08 15.54
N PHE A 69 75.89 9.60 16.77
CA PHE A 69 76.15 10.98 17.29
C PHE A 69 75.59 12.28 16.64
N LEU A 70 74.84 12.99 17.49
CA LEU A 70 74.66 14.45 17.65
C LEU A 70 75.89 15.07 18.38
N PRO A 71 76.02 16.41 18.66
CA PRO A 71 74.99 17.46 18.68
C PRO A 71 75.35 18.88 18.15
N GLY A 72 74.36 19.78 18.12
CA GLY A 72 74.55 21.22 18.00
C GLY A 72 73.28 22.02 18.36
N ARG A 73 73.37 22.99 19.28
CA ARG A 73 72.26 23.91 19.66
C ARG A 73 72.41 25.24 18.92
N TRP A 74 71.30 25.87 18.50
CA TRP A 74 70.74 27.04 19.22
C TRP A 74 69.43 27.57 18.61
N SER A 75 68.87 28.62 19.24
CA SER A 75 67.50 29.10 19.10
C SER A 75 67.40 30.59 18.78
N SER A 76 66.50 30.95 17.87
CA SER A 76 65.66 32.17 17.82
C SER A 76 66.17 33.53 18.36
N ARG A 77 66.02 34.59 17.54
CA ARG A 77 65.44 35.88 17.98
C ARG A 77 64.90 36.74 16.83
N ARG A 78 64.06 37.74 17.17
CA ARG A 78 63.43 38.75 16.29
C ARG A 78 63.84 40.17 16.71
N SER A 79 63.81 41.13 15.77
CA SER A 79 63.31 42.52 15.90
C SER A 79 63.36 43.20 14.52
N HIS A 80 62.29 43.76 13.94
CA HIS A 80 61.72 45.12 14.16
C HIS A 80 62.74 46.25 13.86
N HIS A 81 62.46 47.34 13.13
CA HIS A 81 61.32 48.31 13.09
C HIS A 81 61.24 49.00 11.69
N SER A 82 60.29 49.88 11.27
CA SER A 82 58.87 50.23 11.60
C SER A 82 58.37 51.40 10.68
N ILE A 83 57.06 51.78 10.72
CA ILE A 83 56.49 53.13 10.35
C ILE A 83 56.42 53.49 8.83
N SER A 84 55.40 54.16 8.25
CA SER A 84 53.96 54.40 8.60
C SER A 84 53.15 54.98 7.40
N THR A 85 51.81 54.84 7.44
CA THR A 85 50.68 55.67 6.86
C THR A 85 51.01 56.96 6.05
N GLN A 86 50.27 57.38 5.00
CA GLN A 86 48.82 57.74 4.95
C GLN A 86 48.22 57.77 3.52
N THR A 87 46.91 58.12 3.40
CA THR A 87 46.09 58.25 2.17
C THR A 87 45.85 59.70 1.71
N THR A 88 45.83 59.95 0.39
CA THR A 88 44.95 60.96 -0.28
C THR A 88 44.93 60.79 -1.81
N SER A 89 43.80 61.10 -2.45
CA SER A 89 43.64 61.42 -3.89
C SER A 89 43.56 62.94 -4.09
N PRO A 90 43.86 63.52 -5.28
CA PRO A 90 42.78 63.78 -6.26
C PRO A 90 43.24 63.76 -7.76
N GLU A 91 42.51 64.45 -8.63
CA GLU A 91 42.45 64.38 -10.10
C GLU A 91 43.40 65.31 -10.92
N GLN A 92 43.39 65.05 -12.25
CA GLN A 92 43.34 66.02 -13.39
C GLN A 92 44.63 66.54 -14.08
N ALA A 93 44.40 66.97 -15.35
CA ALA A 93 45.24 67.72 -16.31
C ALA A 93 46.30 66.97 -17.19
N GLU A 94 45.96 66.84 -18.49
CA GLU A 94 46.63 67.43 -19.69
C GLU A 94 48.18 67.47 -19.84
N VAL A 95 48.82 67.49 -21.04
CA VAL A 95 48.54 67.02 -22.43
C VAL A 95 49.85 67.21 -23.27
N ALA A 96 49.93 66.71 -24.50
CA ALA A 96 50.92 67.07 -25.55
C ALA A 96 52.42 66.69 -25.39
N GLY A 97 52.74 65.46 -25.81
CA GLY A 97 53.52 65.17 -27.03
C GLY A 97 54.85 65.89 -27.37
N SER A 98 55.88 65.07 -27.64
CA SER A 98 56.72 65.18 -28.85
C SER A 98 57.39 63.83 -29.14
N ALA A 99 57.85 63.61 -30.38
CA ALA A 99 58.40 62.32 -30.80
C ALA A 99 59.90 62.42 -31.15
N HIS A 100 60.72 61.60 -30.50
CA HIS A 100 62.07 61.28 -30.96
C HIS A 100 62.34 59.78 -30.81
N THR A 101 62.53 59.11 -31.94
CA THR A 101 63.14 57.77 -32.00
C THR A 101 64.67 57.87 -31.89
N PRO A 102 65.30 56.85 -31.32
CA PRO A 102 66.47 56.30 -32.00
C PRO A 102 66.44 54.77 -32.14
N SER A 103 66.83 54.31 -33.34
CA SER A 103 67.45 53.00 -33.66
C SER A 103 67.11 51.77 -32.80
N THR A 104 66.32 50.86 -33.36
CA THR A 104 66.38 49.42 -33.10
C THR A 104 67.79 48.85 -33.26
N HIS A 105 68.25 47.99 -32.33
CA HIS A 105 68.94 46.70 -32.60
C HIS A 105 69.41 46.02 -31.29
N SER A 106 68.49 45.50 -30.46
CA SER A 106 68.85 44.68 -29.28
C SER A 106 67.73 43.80 -28.68
N SER A 107 66.46 44.06 -29.00
CA SER A 107 65.30 43.53 -28.25
C SER A 107 64.92 42.05 -28.45
N SER A 108 65.42 41.38 -29.50
CA SER A 108 65.01 40.02 -29.84
C SER A 108 65.52 38.95 -28.85
N VAL A 109 66.78 39.05 -28.42
CA VAL A 109 67.46 38.02 -27.62
C VAL A 109 66.78 37.83 -26.26
N HIS A 110 66.53 38.93 -25.54
CA HIS A 110 65.85 38.90 -24.23
C HIS A 110 64.41 38.38 -24.29
N THR A 111 63.77 38.34 -25.46
CA THR A 111 62.40 37.83 -25.61
C THR A 111 62.39 36.29 -25.62
N ALA A 112 63.30 35.66 -26.37
CA ALA A 112 63.43 34.21 -26.42
C ALA A 112 63.88 33.61 -25.07
N GLU A 113 64.84 34.26 -24.41
CA GLU A 113 65.37 33.84 -23.10
C GLU A 113 64.29 33.86 -22.01
N ARG A 114 63.46 34.90 -21.97
CA ARG A 114 62.28 34.98 -21.07
C ARG A 114 61.24 33.91 -21.35
N ILE A 115 61.00 33.55 -22.61
CA ILE A 115 60.06 32.48 -22.98
C ILE A 115 60.57 31.12 -22.52
N ASN A 116 61.86 30.85 -22.63
CA ASN A 116 62.45 29.59 -22.14
C ASN A 116 62.35 29.49 -20.61
N LEU A 117 62.59 30.58 -19.86
CA LEU A 117 62.36 30.63 -18.41
C LEU A 117 60.88 30.37 -18.05
N CYS A 118 59.93 30.93 -18.80
CA CYS A 118 58.50 30.63 -18.62
C CYS A 118 58.15 29.17 -18.93
N ARG A 119 58.78 28.55 -19.94
CA ARG A 119 58.60 27.13 -20.29
C ARG A 119 59.15 26.20 -19.20
N GLU A 120 60.32 26.50 -18.63
CA GLU A 120 60.85 25.76 -17.48
C GLU A 120 59.96 25.87 -16.24
N ALA A 121 59.47 27.08 -15.93
CA ALA A 121 58.54 27.28 -14.82
C ALA A 121 57.26 26.47 -15.00
N ALA A 122 56.65 26.54 -16.20
CA ALA A 122 55.47 25.75 -16.55
C ALA A 122 55.73 24.24 -16.52
N SER A 123 56.94 23.77 -16.84
CA SER A 123 57.30 22.34 -16.77
C SER A 123 57.30 21.81 -15.33
N ARG A 124 57.82 22.60 -14.38
CA ARG A 124 57.82 22.30 -12.95
C ARG A 124 56.40 22.36 -12.38
N GLU A 125 55.65 23.41 -12.72
CA GLU A 125 54.24 23.55 -12.33
C GLU A 125 53.36 22.39 -12.84
N VAL A 126 53.57 21.93 -14.07
CA VAL A 126 52.85 20.77 -14.65
C VAL A 126 53.20 19.45 -13.96
N THR A 127 54.45 19.25 -13.55
CA THR A 127 54.83 18.04 -12.81
C THR A 127 54.24 18.05 -11.40
N ASP A 128 54.34 19.18 -10.69
CA ASP A 128 53.71 19.37 -9.38
C ASP A 128 52.16 19.20 -9.45
N GLU A 129 51.49 19.80 -10.44
CA GLU A 129 50.04 19.64 -10.64
C GLU A 129 49.66 18.18 -10.97
N LEU A 130 50.44 17.49 -11.81
CA LEU A 130 50.19 16.11 -12.20
C LEU A 130 50.40 15.12 -11.05
N GLU A 131 51.39 15.35 -10.18
CA GLU A 131 51.58 14.56 -8.96
C GLU A 131 50.43 14.82 -7.96
N ASN A 132 50.09 16.08 -7.70
CA ASN A 132 49.03 16.48 -6.76
C ASN A 132 47.58 16.22 -7.23
N LEU A 133 47.37 15.75 -8.47
CA LEU A 133 46.07 15.23 -8.90
C LEU A 133 45.71 13.93 -8.14
N VAL A 134 44.49 13.86 -7.63
CA VAL A 134 43.96 12.65 -6.99
C VAL A 134 43.49 11.66 -8.07
N GLY A 135 43.95 10.40 -7.96
CA GLY A 135 43.51 9.30 -8.82
C GLY A 135 43.97 9.40 -10.28
N HIS A 136 43.23 8.71 -11.16
CA HIS A 136 43.42 8.70 -12.61
C HIS A 136 44.83 8.30 -13.10
N ASP A 137 45.46 7.30 -12.46
CA ASP A 137 46.82 6.84 -12.81
C ASP A 137 46.97 6.36 -14.27
N ASN A 138 45.88 5.99 -14.94
CA ASN A 138 45.86 5.70 -16.38
C ASN A 138 46.06 6.98 -17.21
N VAL A 139 45.32 8.05 -16.89
CA VAL A 139 45.45 9.38 -17.52
C VAL A 139 46.84 9.94 -17.28
N LYS A 140 47.36 9.87 -16.04
CA LYS A 140 48.73 10.32 -15.70
C LYS A 140 49.78 9.63 -16.58
N ARG A 141 49.71 8.28 -16.69
CA ARG A 141 50.62 7.50 -17.55
C ARG A 141 50.50 7.85 -19.04
N GLN A 142 49.29 8.09 -19.54
CA GLN A 142 49.09 8.49 -20.95
C GLN A 142 49.68 9.88 -21.24
N LEU A 143 49.59 10.84 -20.31
CA LEU A 143 50.19 12.17 -20.44
C LEU A 143 51.73 12.13 -20.43
N VAL A 144 52.33 11.34 -19.53
CA VAL A 144 53.79 11.06 -19.55
C VAL A 144 54.20 10.32 -20.83
N GLY A 145 53.30 9.53 -21.42
CA GLY A 145 53.46 8.95 -22.76
C GLY A 145 53.60 10.01 -23.86
N VAL A 146 52.83 11.10 -23.83
CA VAL A 146 52.97 12.22 -24.77
C VAL A 146 54.32 12.94 -24.59
N GLN A 147 54.75 13.19 -23.35
CA GLN A 147 56.09 13.75 -23.08
C GLN A 147 57.21 12.86 -23.64
N SER A 148 57.06 11.54 -23.48
CA SER A 148 58.00 10.54 -24.01
C SER A 148 58.03 10.53 -25.54
N TRP A 149 56.87 10.63 -26.19
CA TRP A 149 56.75 10.72 -27.65
C TRP A 149 57.45 11.96 -28.22
N VAL A 150 57.27 13.12 -27.61
CA VAL A 150 57.94 14.38 -28.00
C VAL A 150 59.47 14.26 -27.93
N GLN A 151 60.00 13.57 -26.92
CA GLN A 151 61.44 13.28 -26.82
C GLN A 151 61.92 12.30 -27.90
N ILE A 152 61.08 11.32 -28.28
CA ILE A 152 61.37 10.36 -29.35
C ILE A 152 61.41 11.04 -30.72
N CYS A 153 60.45 11.91 -31.05
CA CYS A 153 60.45 12.65 -32.32
C CYS A 153 61.70 13.52 -32.49
N ARG A 154 62.11 14.26 -31.44
CA ARG A 154 63.36 15.03 -31.44
C ARG A 154 64.59 14.15 -31.70
N ARG A 155 64.66 12.96 -31.09
CA ARG A 155 65.75 11.99 -31.32
C ARG A 155 65.73 11.35 -32.72
N HIS A 156 64.58 11.34 -33.39
CA HIS A 156 64.45 10.91 -34.78
C HIS A 156 64.65 12.04 -35.80
N GLY A 157 65.04 13.25 -35.37
CA GLY A 157 65.27 14.38 -36.27
C GLY A 157 63.99 14.95 -36.89
N ARG A 158 62.83 14.70 -36.28
CA ARG A 158 61.54 15.34 -36.64
C ARG A 158 61.27 16.51 -35.70
N ASP A 159 60.60 17.54 -36.21
CA ASP A 159 60.03 18.55 -35.32
C ASP A 159 58.79 17.96 -34.61
N PRO A 160 58.68 18.00 -33.27
CA PRO A 160 57.45 17.63 -32.58
C PRO A 160 56.22 18.43 -33.03
N CYS A 161 56.36 19.63 -33.59
CA CYS A 161 55.25 20.43 -34.11
C CYS A 161 54.55 19.78 -35.31
N ASP A 162 55.20 18.89 -36.06
CA ASP A 162 54.60 18.15 -37.18
C ASP A 162 53.58 17.08 -36.75
N GLU A 163 53.56 16.69 -35.47
CA GLU A 163 52.76 15.57 -34.95
C GLU A 163 51.37 16.02 -34.43
N TRP A 164 50.42 15.09 -34.35
CA TRP A 164 49.05 15.38 -33.91
C TRP A 164 48.89 15.35 -32.37
N TYR A 165 48.32 16.41 -31.80
CA TYR A 165 48.05 16.52 -30.35
C TYR A 165 46.56 16.65 -29.97
N ASN A 166 45.65 16.59 -30.94
CA ASN A 166 44.20 16.63 -30.68
C ASN A 166 43.75 15.38 -29.93
N ILE A 167 42.98 15.54 -28.86
CA ILE A 167 42.75 14.48 -27.87
C ILE A 167 41.30 14.47 -27.35
N ALA A 168 40.75 13.28 -27.12
CA ALA A 168 39.38 13.09 -26.64
C ALA A 168 39.35 12.64 -25.16
N PHE A 169 38.61 13.34 -24.31
CA PHE A 169 38.47 13.04 -22.87
C PHE A 169 37.06 12.53 -22.58
N GLN A 170 36.95 11.22 -22.36
CA GLN A 170 35.69 10.51 -22.09
C GLN A 170 35.52 10.26 -20.58
N GLY A 171 34.32 10.49 -20.03
CA GLY A 171 33.97 10.01 -18.68
C GLY A 171 32.82 10.77 -18.03
N ASN A 172 32.41 10.35 -16.83
CA ASN A 172 31.30 11.00 -16.10
C ASN A 172 31.61 12.46 -15.72
N PRO A 173 30.58 13.29 -15.41
CA PRO A 173 30.79 14.64 -14.88
C PRO A 173 31.63 14.64 -13.60
N GLY A 174 32.44 15.68 -13.40
CA GLY A 174 33.25 15.86 -12.18
C GLY A 174 34.48 14.96 -12.06
N THR A 175 34.86 14.19 -13.08
CA THR A 175 36.13 13.42 -13.12
C THR A 175 37.34 14.27 -13.53
N GLY A 176 37.37 15.56 -13.19
CA GLY A 176 38.53 16.43 -13.42
C GLY A 176 38.91 16.75 -14.87
N LYS A 177 38.18 16.27 -15.90
CA LYS A 177 38.52 16.42 -17.34
C LYS A 177 39.01 17.82 -17.74
N SER A 178 38.28 18.89 -17.44
CA SER A 178 38.67 20.28 -17.77
C SER A 178 39.88 20.78 -16.98
N THR A 179 40.15 20.21 -15.80
CA THR A 179 41.38 20.50 -15.03
C THR A 179 42.58 19.86 -15.72
N VAL A 180 42.45 18.60 -16.16
CA VAL A 180 43.49 17.93 -16.96
C VAL A 180 43.68 18.60 -18.33
N ALA A 181 42.64 19.19 -18.92
CA ALA A 181 42.77 19.92 -20.19
C ALA A 181 43.67 21.16 -20.06
N ARG A 182 43.58 21.88 -18.93
CA ARG A 182 44.46 23.01 -18.63
C ARG A 182 45.90 22.57 -18.33
N ILE A 183 46.08 21.47 -17.61
CA ILE A 183 47.41 20.85 -17.38
C ILE A 183 48.03 20.41 -18.72
N TYR A 184 47.24 19.81 -19.62
CA TYR A 184 47.69 19.43 -20.96
C TYR A 184 48.14 20.63 -21.80
N ALA A 185 47.41 21.75 -21.75
CA ALA A 185 47.82 22.99 -22.43
C ALA A 185 49.12 23.59 -21.88
N LYS A 186 49.28 23.67 -20.55
CA LYS A 186 50.56 24.05 -19.92
C LYS A 186 51.69 23.09 -20.33
N MET A 187 51.41 21.79 -20.44
CA MET A 187 52.37 20.77 -20.83
C MET A 187 52.85 20.98 -22.28
N LEU A 188 51.95 21.20 -23.24
CA LEU A 188 52.29 21.50 -24.63
C LEU A 188 53.12 22.79 -24.76
N PHE A 189 52.75 23.85 -24.02
CA PHE A 189 53.52 25.09 -23.97
C PHE A 189 54.94 24.86 -23.40
N SER A 190 55.07 24.15 -22.28
CA SER A 190 56.36 23.83 -21.65
C SER A 190 57.29 23.02 -22.55
N MET A 191 56.72 22.15 -23.39
CA MET A 191 57.47 21.37 -24.38
C MET A 191 57.81 22.17 -25.66
N GLY A 192 57.26 23.37 -25.82
CA GLY A 192 57.49 24.25 -26.96
C GLY A 192 56.60 23.97 -28.18
N ILE A 193 55.51 23.22 -28.01
CA ILE A 193 54.58 22.83 -29.09
C ILE A 193 53.52 23.92 -29.32
N SER A 194 53.16 24.68 -28.28
CA SER A 194 52.34 25.89 -28.42
C SER A 194 53.11 27.15 -27.97
N ASP A 195 52.76 28.29 -28.58
CA ASP A 195 53.30 29.60 -28.21
C ASP A 195 52.69 30.17 -26.94
N SER A 196 51.52 29.67 -26.54
CA SER A 196 50.89 30.03 -25.26
C SER A 196 50.35 28.80 -24.53
N ALA A 197 50.29 28.91 -23.20
CA ALA A 197 49.48 28.03 -22.34
C ALA A 197 48.00 28.47 -22.29
N SER A 198 47.53 29.28 -23.24
CA SER A 198 46.16 29.78 -23.22
C SER A 198 45.17 28.68 -23.59
N VAL A 199 44.06 28.65 -22.85
CA VAL A 199 42.98 27.69 -23.02
C VAL A 199 41.69 28.46 -23.23
N LYS A 200 40.98 28.17 -24.32
CA LYS A 200 39.60 28.62 -24.52
C LYS A 200 38.67 27.44 -24.27
N GLU A 201 37.89 27.51 -23.20
CA GLU A 201 36.81 26.55 -22.93
C GLU A 201 35.52 27.04 -23.60
N THR A 202 34.82 26.17 -24.32
CA THR A 202 33.50 26.39 -24.93
C THR A 202 32.65 25.11 -24.85
N SER A 203 31.33 25.26 -24.88
CA SER A 203 30.39 24.14 -25.00
C SER A 203 29.82 23.97 -26.42
N GLY A 204 29.44 22.76 -26.80
CA GLY A 204 28.75 22.49 -28.08
C GLY A 204 27.48 23.33 -28.25
N THR A 205 26.77 23.61 -27.16
CA THR A 205 25.61 24.52 -27.11
C THR A 205 25.98 25.97 -27.40
N GLU A 206 27.11 26.48 -26.89
CA GLU A 206 27.58 27.82 -27.24
C GLU A 206 28.06 27.92 -28.69
N LEU A 207 28.69 26.88 -29.22
CA LEU A 207 29.15 26.87 -30.61
C LEU A 207 27.96 26.94 -31.59
N LEU A 208 26.88 26.21 -31.29
CA LEU A 208 25.61 26.36 -32.02
C LEU A 208 25.00 27.76 -31.86
N ALA A 209 25.00 28.33 -30.66
CA ALA A 209 24.43 29.66 -30.40
C ALA A 209 25.24 30.81 -31.05
N LYS A 210 26.54 30.63 -31.28
CA LYS A 210 27.43 31.59 -31.99
C LYS A 210 27.39 31.43 -33.51
N GLY A 211 26.95 30.28 -34.01
CA GLY A 211 26.92 29.96 -35.43
C GLY A 211 28.30 29.85 -36.09
N PRO A 212 28.36 29.59 -37.41
CA PRO A 212 29.60 29.33 -38.12
C PRO A 212 30.56 30.53 -38.09
N ASP A 213 30.05 31.75 -38.26
CA ASP A 213 30.88 32.96 -38.29
C ASP A 213 31.46 33.28 -36.91
N GLY A 214 30.67 33.16 -35.83
CA GLY A 214 31.15 33.36 -34.46
C GLY A 214 32.17 32.31 -33.99
N VAL A 215 32.22 31.13 -34.63
CA VAL A 215 33.30 30.13 -34.43
C VAL A 215 34.54 30.49 -35.23
N LYS A 216 34.38 31.01 -36.45
CA LYS A 216 35.49 31.53 -37.25
C LYS A 216 36.18 32.72 -36.57
N ASP A 217 35.41 33.65 -36.00
CA ASP A 217 35.93 34.79 -35.23
C ASP A 217 36.68 34.35 -33.96
N LEU A 218 36.22 33.29 -33.29
CA LEU A 218 36.90 32.70 -32.14
C LEU A 218 38.28 32.14 -32.56
N LEU A 219 38.35 31.42 -33.68
CA LEU A 219 39.60 30.87 -34.21
C LEU A 219 40.56 31.98 -34.69
N HIS A 220 40.06 33.03 -35.36
CA HIS A 220 40.88 34.20 -35.71
C HIS A 220 41.40 34.95 -34.45
N THR A 221 40.57 35.07 -33.41
CA THR A 221 40.98 35.70 -32.14
C THR A 221 42.13 34.93 -31.48
N MET A 222 42.07 33.59 -31.45
CA MET A 222 43.14 32.76 -30.92
C MET A 222 44.43 32.88 -31.73
N THR A 223 44.33 32.89 -33.06
CA THR A 223 45.48 32.80 -33.97
C THR A 223 46.18 34.13 -34.27
N ASN A 224 45.49 35.26 -34.09
CA ASN A 224 46.11 36.58 -34.20
C ASN A 224 46.93 36.95 -32.95
N ALA A 225 46.56 36.43 -31.78
CA ALA A 225 47.15 36.79 -30.48
C ALA A 225 48.62 36.33 -30.28
N THR A 226 49.10 35.36 -31.07
CA THR A 226 50.44 34.76 -30.91
C THR A 226 51.45 35.16 -32.02
N THR A 227 51.12 36.17 -32.83
CA THR A 227 51.88 36.59 -34.02
C THR A 227 53.30 37.15 -33.78
N GLN A 228 53.88 37.01 -32.59
CA GLN A 228 55.17 37.60 -32.22
C GLN A 228 56.35 36.61 -32.15
N THR A 229 56.14 35.28 -32.11
CA THR A 229 57.23 34.31 -31.82
C THR A 229 57.27 33.01 -32.63
N GLY A 230 57.02 33.08 -33.95
CA GLY A 230 57.65 32.19 -34.92
C GLY A 230 57.35 30.68 -34.88
N SER A 231 56.37 30.22 -34.10
CA SER A 231 55.82 28.86 -34.20
C SER A 231 54.43 28.90 -34.86
N GLU A 232 53.91 27.71 -35.19
CA GLU A 232 52.69 27.57 -35.98
C GLU A 232 51.43 27.33 -35.13
N THR A 233 51.55 27.04 -33.83
CA THR A 233 50.42 26.69 -32.94
C THR A 233 50.21 27.70 -31.80
N ALA A 234 49.07 28.39 -31.83
CA ALA A 234 48.72 29.47 -30.91
C ALA A 234 48.33 29.01 -29.49
N GLY A 235 47.56 27.93 -29.35
CA GLY A 235 47.00 27.50 -28.06
C GLY A 235 46.01 26.34 -28.14
N VAL A 236 45.21 26.16 -27.09
CA VAL A 236 44.32 24.99 -26.94
C VAL A 236 42.84 25.41 -26.87
N LEU A 237 42.00 24.77 -27.69
CA LEU A 237 40.54 24.91 -27.69
C LEU A 237 39.91 23.67 -27.06
N VAL A 238 39.16 23.85 -25.96
CA VAL A 238 38.45 22.78 -25.26
C VAL A 238 36.96 22.88 -25.58
N ILE A 239 36.41 21.82 -26.16
CA ILE A 239 34.99 21.74 -26.55
C ILE A 239 34.30 20.70 -25.67
N ASP A 240 33.48 21.14 -24.70
CA ASP A 240 32.65 20.26 -23.88
C ASP A 240 31.34 19.91 -24.61
N SER A 241 30.98 18.63 -24.54
CA SER A 241 29.73 18.05 -25.04
C SER A 241 29.48 18.35 -26.53
N PRO A 242 30.45 18.02 -27.42
CA PRO A 242 30.35 18.31 -28.85
C PRO A 242 29.24 17.52 -29.56
N HIS A 243 28.74 16.44 -28.96
CA HIS A 243 27.64 15.62 -29.49
C HIS A 243 26.37 16.42 -29.82
N VAL A 244 26.14 17.54 -29.12
CA VAL A 244 25.00 18.44 -29.38
C VAL A 244 25.06 19.04 -30.78
N LEU A 245 26.26 19.25 -31.36
CA LEU A 245 26.44 19.73 -32.74
C LEU A 245 25.82 18.75 -33.76
N SER A 246 25.94 17.44 -33.54
CA SER A 246 25.34 16.41 -34.40
C SER A 246 23.85 16.17 -34.14
N GLN A 247 23.26 16.82 -33.12
CA GLN A 247 21.84 16.73 -32.76
C GLN A 247 21.08 18.04 -33.05
N ALA A 248 21.71 18.99 -33.74
CA ALA A 248 21.14 20.31 -34.02
C ALA A 248 20.02 20.26 -35.07
N LEU A 249 18.94 21.01 -34.81
CA LEU A 249 17.80 21.17 -35.74
C LEU A 249 18.21 21.82 -37.07
N ASP A 250 19.15 22.78 -37.05
CA ASP A 250 19.81 23.27 -38.26
C ASP A 250 21.10 22.49 -38.52
N THR A 251 20.94 21.41 -39.29
CA THR A 251 22.05 20.54 -39.71
C THR A 251 23.03 21.25 -40.67
N ALA A 252 22.60 22.30 -41.38
CA ALA A 252 23.45 23.01 -42.34
C ALA A 252 24.42 23.97 -41.65
N SER A 253 23.93 24.75 -40.68
CA SER A 253 24.75 25.61 -39.82
C SER A 253 25.70 24.78 -38.94
N ALA A 254 25.19 23.72 -38.32
CA ALA A 254 26.01 22.83 -37.49
C ALA A 254 27.13 22.14 -38.29
N LYS A 255 26.85 21.71 -39.53
CA LYS A 255 27.87 21.11 -40.42
C LYS A 255 28.96 22.11 -40.80
N ARG A 256 28.60 23.34 -41.21
CA ARG A 256 29.60 24.40 -41.49
C ARG A 256 30.46 24.73 -40.28
N THR A 257 29.85 24.73 -39.09
CA THR A 257 30.56 24.93 -37.82
C THR A 257 31.55 23.78 -37.56
N MET A 258 31.18 22.53 -37.89
CA MET A 258 32.08 21.37 -37.83
C MET A 258 33.21 21.46 -38.86
N ASP A 259 32.91 21.90 -40.08
CA ASP A 259 33.90 22.05 -41.16
C ASP A 259 34.99 23.07 -40.76
N TYR A 260 34.65 24.19 -40.10
CA TYR A 260 35.66 25.13 -39.56
C TYR A 260 36.49 24.54 -38.41
N ILE A 261 35.91 23.70 -37.55
CA ILE A 261 36.68 22.99 -36.50
C ILE A 261 37.62 21.96 -37.14
N LEU A 262 37.18 21.26 -38.19
CA LEU A 262 38.01 20.33 -38.96
C LEU A 262 39.16 21.03 -39.70
N GLU A 263 38.92 22.23 -40.24
CA GLU A 263 39.90 23.11 -40.87
C GLU A 263 40.98 23.55 -39.86
N ALA A 264 40.57 23.97 -38.65
CA ALA A 264 41.47 24.27 -37.54
C ALA A 264 42.28 23.04 -37.04
N MET A 265 41.93 21.82 -37.47
CA MET A 265 42.65 20.57 -37.21
C MET A 265 43.41 20.03 -38.45
N GLU A 266 43.56 20.80 -39.54
CA GLU A 266 44.36 20.44 -40.73
C GLU A 266 45.84 20.82 -40.57
N ARG A 267 46.79 19.93 -40.88
CA ARG A 267 48.25 20.21 -40.77
C ARG A 267 48.77 21.44 -41.55
N LYS A 268 48.01 22.03 -42.46
CA LYS A 268 48.42 23.19 -43.28
C LYS A 268 47.75 24.51 -42.91
N LEU A 269 46.81 24.49 -41.95
CA LEU A 269 46.00 25.65 -41.54
C LEU A 269 45.77 25.69 -40.01
N GLY A 270 45.87 24.54 -39.35
CA GLY A 270 45.48 24.30 -37.98
C GLY A 270 46.50 24.80 -36.97
N ARG A 271 46.35 26.05 -36.57
CA ARG A 271 47.15 26.70 -35.53
C ARG A 271 46.63 26.47 -34.09
N VAL A 272 45.75 25.49 -33.86
CA VAL A 272 45.06 25.28 -32.58
C VAL A 272 44.92 23.80 -32.28
N VAL A 273 45.30 23.36 -31.07
CA VAL A 273 45.06 21.98 -30.62
C VAL A 273 43.66 21.87 -30.03
N VAL A 274 42.86 20.91 -30.51
CA VAL A 274 41.47 20.72 -30.07
C VAL A 274 41.36 19.56 -29.08
N VAL A 275 40.73 19.83 -27.93
CA VAL A 275 40.43 18.86 -26.86
C VAL A 275 38.92 18.68 -26.78
N PHE A 276 38.42 17.51 -27.16
CA PHE A 276 37.00 17.18 -27.06
C PHE A 276 36.70 16.55 -25.70
N VAL A 277 35.73 17.09 -24.95
CA VAL A 277 35.36 16.63 -23.61
C VAL A 277 33.91 16.14 -23.61
N GLY A 278 33.62 15.01 -22.95
CA GLY A 278 32.23 14.54 -22.83
C GLY A 278 32.02 13.33 -21.94
N ARG A 279 30.76 12.87 -21.86
CA ARG A 279 30.43 11.51 -21.38
C ARG A 279 30.90 10.49 -22.41
N GLN A 280 31.21 9.28 -21.95
CA GLN A 280 31.76 8.22 -22.82
C GLN A 280 30.79 7.87 -23.96
N SER A 281 29.53 7.54 -23.63
CA SER A 281 28.46 7.25 -24.61
C SER A 281 28.36 8.31 -25.70
N ASP A 282 28.23 9.57 -25.29
CA ASP A 282 27.89 10.65 -26.20
C ASP A 282 29.06 10.97 -27.14
N LEU A 283 30.30 10.84 -26.64
CA LEU A 283 31.51 11.08 -27.42
C LEU A 283 31.85 9.87 -28.31
N GLU A 284 31.56 8.64 -27.89
CA GLU A 284 31.67 7.44 -28.75
C GLU A 284 30.70 7.50 -29.93
N THR A 285 29.44 7.90 -29.70
CA THR A 285 28.47 8.16 -30.78
C THR A 285 28.96 9.29 -31.70
N PHE A 286 29.30 10.46 -31.15
CA PHE A 286 29.78 11.61 -31.91
C PHE A 286 31.00 11.30 -32.79
N LEU A 287 31.98 10.54 -32.29
CA LEU A 287 33.16 10.13 -33.06
C LEU A 287 32.89 9.00 -34.06
N THR A 288 31.78 8.28 -33.92
CA THR A 288 31.31 7.29 -34.91
C THR A 288 30.59 7.98 -36.06
N ASP A 289 29.75 8.99 -35.75
CA ASP A 289 29.01 9.78 -36.74
C ASP A 289 29.94 10.69 -37.59
N ASN A 290 31.09 11.09 -37.03
CA ASN A 290 32.03 12.03 -37.66
C ASN A 290 33.43 11.40 -37.89
N PRO A 291 33.59 10.43 -38.82
CA PRO A 291 34.86 9.71 -39.01
C PRO A 291 36.04 10.64 -39.35
N ARG A 292 35.82 11.69 -40.16
CA ARG A 292 36.84 12.71 -40.49
C ARG A 292 37.42 13.42 -39.27
N LEU A 293 36.67 13.49 -38.18
CA LEU A 293 37.09 14.11 -36.91
C LEU A 293 37.84 13.09 -36.04
N ARG A 294 37.37 11.84 -36.02
CA ARG A 294 38.04 10.70 -35.37
C ARG A 294 39.44 10.46 -35.92
N ASP A 295 39.63 10.51 -37.24
CA ASP A 295 40.93 10.29 -37.89
C ASP A 295 41.99 11.36 -37.55
N LYS A 296 41.57 12.52 -37.02
CA LYS A 296 42.43 13.65 -36.62
C LYS A 296 42.75 13.68 -35.11
N ILE A 297 42.25 12.72 -34.33
CA ILE A 297 42.47 12.60 -32.89
C ILE A 297 43.53 11.52 -32.62
N CYS A 298 44.63 11.90 -31.96
CA CYS A 298 45.76 10.99 -31.73
C CYS A 298 45.56 10.04 -30.53
N SER A 299 44.69 10.40 -29.58
CA SER A 299 44.45 9.59 -28.39
C SER A 299 43.09 9.85 -27.75
N THR A 300 42.60 8.89 -26.98
CA THR A 300 41.39 9.01 -26.15
C THR A 300 41.74 8.63 -24.70
N LEU A 301 41.53 9.57 -23.78
CA LEU A 301 41.77 9.38 -22.34
C LEU A 301 40.44 9.05 -21.66
N GLN A 302 40.38 7.92 -20.96
CA GLN A 302 39.19 7.45 -20.25
C GLN A 302 39.27 7.78 -18.75
N PHE A 303 38.37 8.63 -18.30
CA PHE A 303 38.23 9.09 -16.93
C PHE A 303 37.12 8.30 -16.22
N GLY A 304 37.47 7.12 -15.69
CA GLY A 304 36.59 6.36 -14.81
C GLY A 304 36.30 7.08 -13.49
N ASP A 305 35.18 6.74 -12.86
CA ASP A 305 34.78 7.32 -11.56
C ASP A 305 35.83 7.07 -10.47
N PHE A 306 36.03 8.04 -9.57
CA PHE A 306 36.93 7.92 -8.42
C PHE A 306 36.61 6.70 -7.54
N ASP A 307 37.63 6.11 -6.92
CA ASP A 307 37.46 5.01 -5.97
C ASP A 307 37.16 5.51 -4.53
N ARG A 308 36.99 4.58 -3.58
CA ARG A 308 36.74 4.92 -2.16
C ARG A 308 37.85 5.80 -1.57
N GLY A 309 39.11 5.47 -1.83
CA GLY A 309 40.26 6.17 -1.25
C GLY A 309 40.41 7.56 -1.85
N ASP A 310 40.25 7.68 -3.16
CA ASP A 310 40.25 8.97 -3.87
C ASP A 310 39.10 9.86 -3.41
N LEU A 311 37.89 9.32 -3.17
CA LEU A 311 36.79 10.10 -2.61
C LEU A 311 37.05 10.58 -1.17
N VAL A 312 37.77 9.82 -0.33
CA VAL A 312 38.22 10.32 1.00
C VAL A 312 39.22 11.46 0.83
N LYS A 313 40.25 11.29 -0.02
CA LYS A 313 41.26 12.34 -0.30
C LYS A 313 40.59 13.63 -0.82
N LEU A 314 39.63 13.51 -1.74
CA LEU A 314 38.88 14.64 -2.30
C LEU A 314 37.99 15.32 -1.26
N LEU A 315 37.30 14.56 -0.40
CA LEU A 315 36.52 15.12 0.71
C LEU A 315 37.40 15.91 1.68
N TRP A 316 38.50 15.31 2.16
CA TRP A 316 39.44 15.97 3.06
C TRP A 316 40.05 17.23 2.43
N ARG A 317 40.58 17.11 1.20
CA ARG A 317 41.13 18.23 0.44
C ARG A 317 40.12 19.36 0.29
N ARG A 318 38.85 19.05 -0.03
CA ARG A 318 37.81 20.07 -0.24
C ARG A 318 37.44 20.81 1.05
N ILE A 319 37.41 20.12 2.19
CA ILE A 319 37.20 20.75 3.50
C ILE A 319 38.41 21.65 3.84
N HIS A 320 39.63 21.12 3.72
CA HIS A 320 40.85 21.86 4.04
C HIS A 320 41.04 23.11 3.17
N GLU A 321 40.82 23.02 1.85
CA GLU A 321 40.85 24.17 0.93
C GLU A 321 39.73 25.17 1.25
N GLY A 322 38.49 24.70 1.41
CA GLY A 322 37.32 25.56 1.61
C GLY A 322 37.37 26.39 2.89
N TYR A 323 37.90 25.83 3.97
CA TYR A 323 38.01 26.49 5.28
C TYR A 323 39.44 26.93 5.63
N ARG A 324 40.35 27.02 4.64
CA ARG A 324 41.75 27.46 4.82
C ARG A 324 42.50 26.73 5.94
N GLY A 325 42.29 25.42 6.06
CA GLY A 325 42.87 24.55 7.09
C GLY A 325 42.36 24.75 8.53
N ARG A 326 41.33 25.57 8.75
CA ARG A 326 40.78 25.84 10.09
C ARG A 326 39.76 24.82 10.57
N MET A 327 38.98 24.26 9.65
CA MET A 327 37.90 23.30 9.96
C MET A 327 38.49 21.95 10.39
N GLN A 328 38.20 21.56 11.62
CA GLN A 328 38.50 20.25 12.18
C GLN A 328 37.37 19.26 11.88
N VAL A 329 37.67 17.97 11.92
CA VAL A 329 36.73 16.88 11.62
C VAL A 329 36.87 15.82 12.70
N GLU A 330 35.76 15.33 13.25
CA GLU A 330 35.76 14.29 14.29
C GLU A 330 36.58 13.06 13.84
N GLY A 331 37.65 12.75 14.58
CA GLY A 331 38.59 11.66 14.29
C GLY A 331 39.60 11.92 13.15
N GLY A 332 39.67 13.13 12.59
CA GLY A 332 40.70 13.53 11.61
C GLY A 332 40.49 13.01 10.17
N PRO A 333 41.54 13.05 9.31
CA PRO A 333 41.43 12.71 7.89
C PRO A 333 41.08 11.24 7.63
N ASP A 334 41.59 10.32 8.45
CA ASP A 334 41.36 8.88 8.32
C ASP A 334 40.11 8.40 9.08
N SER A 335 39.26 9.30 9.59
CA SER A 335 38.21 8.96 10.55
C SER A 335 37.20 7.92 10.00
N PRO A 336 36.68 7.02 10.85
CA PRO A 336 35.67 6.05 10.42
C PRO A 336 34.41 6.74 9.86
N TYR A 337 34.12 7.96 10.33
CA TYR A 337 33.03 8.81 9.86
C TYR A 337 33.30 9.33 8.46
N LEU A 338 34.45 9.94 8.17
CA LEU A 338 34.77 10.43 6.82
C LEU A 338 34.88 9.25 5.82
N GLN A 339 35.44 8.12 6.25
CA GLN A 339 35.44 6.89 5.48
C GLN A 339 34.04 6.30 5.26
N ALA A 340 33.08 6.49 6.17
CA ALA A 340 31.68 6.11 5.98
C ALA A 340 30.97 7.03 4.99
N VAL A 341 31.16 8.35 5.11
CA VAL A 341 30.66 9.36 4.16
C VAL A 341 31.17 9.09 2.74
N ALA A 342 32.47 8.84 2.57
CA ALA A 342 33.04 8.46 1.27
C ALA A 342 32.46 7.14 0.73
N ARG A 343 32.17 6.16 1.59
CA ARG A 343 31.49 4.91 1.19
C ARG A 343 30.01 5.08 0.85
N ARG A 344 29.31 6.06 1.42
CA ARG A 344 27.96 6.44 1.00
C ARG A 344 28.00 7.04 -0.40
N LEU A 345 28.94 7.95 -0.64
CA LEU A 345 29.13 8.59 -1.94
C LEU A 345 29.54 7.59 -3.03
N ALA A 346 30.45 6.66 -2.72
CA ALA A 346 30.91 5.61 -3.63
C ALA A 346 29.82 4.60 -4.07
N ARG A 347 28.62 4.61 -3.46
CA ARG A 347 27.49 3.80 -3.93
C ARG A 347 26.89 4.29 -5.24
N GLY A 348 27.08 5.56 -5.59
CA GLY A 348 26.69 6.10 -6.89
C GLY A 348 27.67 5.75 -8.01
N ARG A 349 28.81 5.11 -7.71
CA ARG A 349 29.84 4.79 -8.70
C ARG A 349 29.30 3.85 -9.77
N GLY A 350 29.39 4.26 -11.04
CA GLY A 350 28.78 3.53 -12.16
C GLY A 350 27.26 3.71 -12.32
N GLU A 351 26.60 4.53 -11.50
CA GLU A 351 25.21 4.94 -11.74
C GLU A 351 25.17 6.12 -12.74
N PRO A 352 24.27 6.10 -13.75
CA PRO A 352 24.18 7.16 -14.74
C PRO A 352 23.78 8.48 -14.07
N GLY A 353 24.66 9.48 -14.16
CA GLY A 353 24.47 10.80 -13.53
C GLY A 353 25.30 11.03 -12.26
N PHE A 354 26.11 10.06 -11.81
CA PHE A 354 27.07 10.30 -10.73
C PHE A 354 28.10 11.39 -11.12
N ARG A 355 28.28 12.39 -10.24
CA ARG A 355 29.02 13.63 -10.55
C ARG A 355 30.38 13.75 -9.86
N ASN A 356 30.96 12.65 -9.38
CA ASN A 356 32.34 12.58 -8.87
C ASN A 356 32.72 13.77 -7.95
N ALA A 357 33.69 14.61 -8.32
CA ALA A 357 34.13 15.74 -7.49
C ALA A 357 33.06 16.83 -7.28
N HIS A 358 32.07 16.96 -8.16
CA HIS A 358 30.89 17.81 -7.87
C HIS A 358 30.03 17.16 -6.78
N ALA A 359 29.83 15.85 -6.81
CA ALA A 359 29.09 15.15 -5.75
C ALA A 359 29.83 15.21 -4.40
N VAL A 360 31.18 15.24 -4.38
CA VAL A 360 32.00 15.59 -3.21
C VAL A 360 31.68 17.01 -2.72
N ARG A 361 31.72 18.02 -3.61
CA ARG A 361 31.41 19.43 -3.27
C ARG A 361 30.01 19.57 -2.69
N ASP A 362 29.02 18.97 -3.33
CA ASP A 362 27.61 19.04 -2.95
C ASP A 362 27.36 18.35 -1.59
N LEU A 363 28.13 17.28 -1.29
CA LEU A 363 28.13 16.60 -0.01
C LEU A 363 28.79 17.43 1.11
N VAL A 364 29.90 18.13 0.84
CA VAL A 364 30.51 19.07 1.81
C VAL A 364 29.55 20.23 2.12
N ALA A 365 28.84 20.76 1.12
CA ALA A 365 27.79 21.76 1.34
C ALA A 365 26.61 21.21 2.17
N THR A 366 26.27 19.93 2.01
CA THR A 366 25.24 19.26 2.83
C THR A 366 25.68 19.07 4.28
N ILE A 367 26.97 18.75 4.53
CA ILE A 367 27.56 18.64 5.86
C ILE A 367 27.57 20.03 6.55
N ALA A 368 27.98 21.08 5.83
CA ALA A 368 27.98 22.45 6.34
C ALA A 368 26.55 22.97 6.67
N ARG A 369 25.53 22.58 5.90
CA ARG A 369 24.13 22.91 6.21
C ARG A 369 23.65 22.23 7.50
N ARG A 370 23.96 20.95 7.69
CA ARG A 370 23.62 20.23 8.93
C ARG A 370 24.31 20.83 10.15
N GLN A 371 25.59 21.21 10.00
CA GLN A 371 26.31 21.94 11.05
C GLN A 371 25.53 23.20 11.43
N ALA A 372 25.17 24.05 10.46
CA ALA A 372 24.38 25.25 10.73
C ALA A 372 23.04 24.97 11.43
N GLU A 373 22.31 23.92 11.00
CA GLU A 373 21.08 23.46 11.64
C GLU A 373 21.31 23.05 13.12
N CYS A 374 22.35 22.27 13.42
CA CYS A 374 22.69 21.88 14.78
C CYS A 374 23.29 23.01 15.64
N LEU A 375 23.98 24.00 15.06
CA LEU A 375 24.47 25.16 15.81
C LEU A 375 23.31 26.09 16.20
N MET A 376 22.26 26.20 15.35
CA MET A 376 21.03 26.92 15.71
C MET A 376 20.32 26.24 16.88
N GLU A 377 20.12 24.92 16.82
CA GLU A 377 19.53 24.15 17.95
C GLU A 377 20.34 24.32 19.25
N GLN A 378 21.67 24.43 19.19
CA GLN A 378 22.51 24.67 20.38
C GLN A 378 22.35 26.09 20.95
N GLN A 379 22.20 27.11 20.09
CA GLN A 379 21.93 28.48 20.51
C GLN A 379 20.53 28.64 21.13
N ASP A 380 19.51 28.02 20.53
CA ASP A 380 18.14 28.03 21.06
C ASP A 380 18.03 27.32 22.43
N ASN A 381 18.91 26.33 22.69
CA ASN A 381 19.04 25.65 23.98
C ASN A 381 19.99 26.37 24.98
N GLY A 382 20.52 27.55 24.64
CA GLY A 382 21.31 28.38 25.56
C GLY A 382 22.74 27.93 25.82
N MET A 383 23.38 27.21 24.88
CA MET A 383 24.80 26.83 24.99
C MET A 383 25.70 28.04 24.73
N GLU A 384 26.51 28.45 25.73
CA GLU A 384 27.39 29.63 25.61
C GLU A 384 28.65 29.37 24.75
N ASP A 385 29.25 28.17 24.84
CA ASP A 385 30.42 27.76 24.06
C ASP A 385 30.02 26.85 22.88
N VAL A 386 30.20 27.34 21.65
CA VAL A 386 29.80 26.66 20.40
C VAL A 386 30.96 26.72 19.38
N ASP A 387 31.47 25.56 18.93
CA ASP A 387 32.61 25.49 17.99
C ASP A 387 32.17 25.49 16.50
N TYR A 388 32.21 26.68 15.90
CA TYR A 388 31.93 26.91 14.48
C TYR A 388 32.94 26.24 13.51
N PHE A 389 34.12 25.79 14.00
CA PHE A 389 35.19 25.20 13.19
C PHE A 389 35.38 23.70 13.44
N PHE A 390 34.37 23.00 13.95
CA PHE A 390 34.38 21.54 14.12
C PHE A 390 33.19 20.87 13.42
N PHE A 391 33.47 19.90 12.54
CA PHE A 391 32.47 18.97 12.01
C PHE A 391 32.39 17.69 12.86
N SER A 392 31.25 17.50 13.51
CA SER A 392 30.92 16.31 14.30
C SER A 392 30.52 15.11 13.44
N ARG A 393 30.46 13.93 14.07
CA ARG A 393 29.86 12.71 13.50
C ARG A 393 28.43 12.92 12.97
N HIS A 394 27.66 13.83 13.56
CA HIS A 394 26.27 14.10 13.18
C HIS A 394 26.20 14.93 11.89
N ASP A 395 27.08 15.91 11.72
CA ASP A 395 27.14 16.70 10.49
C ASP A 395 27.56 15.82 9.31
N LEU A 396 28.60 15.01 9.54
CA LEU A 396 29.15 14.05 8.58
C LEU A 396 28.10 13.00 8.14
N LEU A 397 27.51 12.28 9.09
CA LEU A 397 26.60 11.16 8.79
C LEU A 397 25.12 11.58 8.64
N GLY A 398 24.74 12.76 9.10
CA GLY A 398 23.33 13.08 9.36
C GLY A 398 22.80 12.39 10.63
N PRO A 399 21.50 12.57 10.92
CA PRO A 399 20.85 11.97 12.08
C PRO A 399 20.96 10.45 12.07
N SER A 400 21.04 9.87 13.27
CA SER A 400 21.03 8.42 13.43
C SER A 400 19.63 7.86 13.20
N PRO A 401 19.49 6.57 12.88
CA PRO A 401 18.19 5.93 12.73
C PRO A 401 17.30 5.98 13.99
N LYS A 402 17.85 6.30 15.17
CA LYS A 402 17.10 6.45 16.42
C LYS A 402 16.42 7.81 16.48
N ASP A 403 17.19 8.86 16.23
CA ASP A 403 16.73 10.25 16.19
C ASP A 403 15.62 10.40 15.12
N VAL A 404 15.86 9.84 13.92
CA VAL A 404 14.86 9.77 12.83
C VAL A 404 13.61 8.99 13.25
N ARG A 405 13.74 7.86 13.95
CA ARG A 405 12.61 7.04 14.42
C ARG A 405 11.76 7.80 15.44
N GLU A 406 12.36 8.57 16.32
CA GLU A 406 11.67 9.34 17.36
C GLU A 406 10.99 10.58 16.77
N GLN A 407 11.62 11.25 15.80
CA GLN A 407 11.03 12.37 15.07
C GLN A 407 9.96 11.93 14.05
N SER A 408 10.05 10.74 13.44
CA SER A 408 9.15 10.30 12.37
C SER A 408 7.67 10.31 12.77
N THR A 409 6.89 11.15 12.07
CA THR A 409 5.43 11.18 12.16
C THR A 409 4.81 9.90 11.59
N ALA A 410 5.44 9.30 10.58
CA ALA A 410 4.97 8.06 9.96
C ALA A 410 5.14 6.85 10.88
N TRP A 411 6.23 6.77 11.65
CA TRP A 411 6.40 5.73 12.67
C TRP A 411 5.37 5.85 13.79
N ARG A 412 5.13 7.08 14.29
CA ARG A 412 4.05 7.36 15.24
C ARG A 412 2.69 6.97 14.66
N GLY A 413 2.42 7.27 13.39
CA GLY A 413 1.23 6.81 12.67
C GLY A 413 1.08 5.28 12.66
N ILE A 414 2.17 4.52 12.52
CA ILE A 414 2.14 3.04 12.59
C ILE A 414 1.88 2.55 14.02
N GLN A 415 2.40 3.23 15.05
CA GLN A 415 2.06 2.91 16.44
C GLN A 415 0.59 3.21 16.78
N ASN A 416 0.02 4.27 16.20
CA ASN A 416 -1.38 4.67 16.39
C ASN A 416 -2.39 3.78 15.63
N LEU A 417 -1.95 2.92 14.69
CA LEU A 417 -2.85 1.95 14.05
C LEU A 417 -3.41 1.00 15.11
N VAL A 418 -4.74 0.96 15.25
CA VAL A 418 -5.40 0.12 16.26
C VAL A 418 -5.19 -1.36 15.96
N GLY A 419 -4.79 -2.13 16.97
CA GLY A 419 -4.38 -3.53 16.83
C GLY A 419 -3.08 -3.72 16.04
N GLN A 420 -3.09 -4.72 15.15
CA GLN A 420 -2.06 -5.00 14.13
C GLN A 420 -0.61 -5.06 14.65
N GLY A 421 -0.40 -5.71 15.81
CA GLY A 421 0.93 -5.89 16.41
C GLY A 421 1.97 -6.56 15.49
N SER A 422 1.51 -7.39 14.55
CA SER A 422 2.32 -7.96 13.45
C SER A 422 3.02 -6.90 12.60
N VAL A 423 2.31 -5.81 12.25
CA VAL A 423 2.85 -4.68 11.47
C VAL A 423 3.84 -3.89 12.31
N LYS A 424 3.50 -3.63 13.59
CA LYS A 424 4.33 -2.84 14.52
C LYS A 424 5.64 -3.55 14.86
N ALA A 425 5.61 -4.86 15.04
CA ALA A 425 6.81 -5.69 15.19
C ALA A 425 7.62 -5.72 13.89
N PHE A 426 6.98 -6.01 12.76
CA PHE A 426 7.68 -6.07 11.47
C PHE A 426 8.45 -4.77 11.13
N VAL A 427 7.84 -3.60 11.31
CA VAL A 427 8.52 -2.32 11.02
C VAL A 427 9.61 -2.00 12.05
N ARG A 428 9.50 -2.54 13.28
CA ARG A 428 10.61 -2.51 14.26
C ARG A 428 11.81 -3.33 13.79
N ASP A 429 11.59 -4.53 13.25
CA ASP A 429 12.69 -5.34 12.67
C ASP A 429 13.44 -4.59 11.55
N VAL A 430 12.71 -3.81 10.74
CA VAL A 430 13.30 -2.94 9.70
C VAL A 430 14.12 -1.81 10.31
N LEU A 431 13.60 -1.12 11.33
CA LEU A 431 14.30 -0.07 12.06
C LEU A 431 15.60 -0.59 12.70
N ASP A 432 15.53 -1.75 13.36
CA ASP A 432 16.67 -2.34 14.06
C ASP A 432 17.76 -2.82 13.07
N ILE A 433 17.38 -3.35 11.90
CA ILE A 433 18.31 -3.67 10.80
C ILE A 433 18.95 -2.39 10.21
N VAL A 434 18.25 -1.26 10.18
CA VAL A 434 18.80 0.02 9.73
C VAL A 434 19.78 0.60 10.76
N ASP A 435 19.47 0.54 12.05
CA ASP A 435 20.37 0.97 13.13
C ASP A 435 21.66 0.14 13.20
N GLU A 436 21.54 -1.20 13.16
CA GLU A 436 22.70 -2.10 13.09
C GLU A 436 23.52 -1.86 11.80
N ASN A 437 22.87 -1.51 10.68
CA ASN A 437 23.57 -1.12 9.45
C ASN A 437 24.32 0.21 9.55
N TYR A 438 23.81 1.19 10.29
CA TYR A 438 24.49 2.46 10.58
C TYR A 438 25.77 2.19 11.41
N HIS A 439 25.67 1.38 12.46
CA HIS A 439 26.81 1.02 13.31
C HIS A 439 27.84 0.15 12.57
N ARG A 440 27.42 -0.80 11.73
CA ARG A 440 28.29 -1.58 10.84
C ARG A 440 29.01 -0.70 9.82
N GLU A 441 28.33 0.32 9.30
CA GLU A 441 28.92 1.25 8.36
C GLU A 441 30.07 2.03 9.03
N ILE A 442 29.88 2.59 10.23
CA ILE A 442 30.95 3.25 10.98
C ILE A 442 32.12 2.27 11.21
N LYS A 443 31.84 1.04 11.65
CA LYS A 443 32.85 -0.01 11.91
C LYS A 443 33.53 -0.62 10.66
N ASN A 444 33.28 -0.08 9.45
CA ASN A 444 33.79 -0.61 8.18
C ASN A 444 33.41 -2.10 7.91
N GLN A 445 32.28 -2.55 8.47
CA GLN A 445 31.77 -3.91 8.32
C GLN A 445 30.79 -4.04 7.15
N ARG A 446 30.55 -5.28 6.70
CA ARG A 446 29.54 -5.58 5.67
C ARG A 446 28.13 -5.37 6.25
N ARG A 447 27.35 -4.54 5.57
CA ARG A 447 25.92 -4.31 5.85
C ARG A 447 25.10 -5.62 5.73
N LEU A 448 24.09 -5.74 6.58
CA LEU A 448 23.01 -6.72 6.45
C LEU A 448 22.10 -6.34 5.27
N SER A 449 21.62 -7.33 4.51
CA SER A 449 20.68 -7.12 3.40
C SER A 449 19.30 -6.76 3.94
N LEU A 450 18.90 -5.50 3.77
CA LEU A 450 17.54 -5.05 4.10
C LEU A 450 16.62 -5.34 2.91
N ARG A 451 15.73 -6.34 3.07
CA ARG A 451 14.61 -6.55 2.14
C ARG A 451 13.53 -5.51 2.43
N ILE A 452 13.18 -4.66 1.47
CA ILE A 452 12.10 -3.64 1.62
C ILE A 452 10.72 -4.13 1.11
N ASN A 453 10.70 -4.97 0.08
CA ASN A 453 9.49 -5.48 -0.59
C ASN A 453 8.62 -6.37 0.31
N ARG A 454 7.29 -6.17 0.34
CA ARG A 454 6.36 -6.87 1.27
C ARG A 454 5.00 -7.24 0.67
N VAL A 455 4.29 -8.14 1.36
CA VAL A 455 2.95 -8.62 1.01
C VAL A 455 2.04 -8.49 2.24
N PHE A 456 1.09 -7.55 2.19
CA PHE A 456 0.16 -7.23 3.28
C PHE A 456 -1.20 -7.93 3.05
N VAL A 457 -1.59 -8.81 3.97
CA VAL A 457 -2.68 -9.77 3.76
C VAL A 457 -3.70 -9.72 4.89
N GLY A 458 -4.99 -9.61 4.59
CA GLY A 458 -6.03 -9.74 5.62
C GLY A 458 -7.41 -9.20 5.21
N PRO A 459 -8.38 -9.13 6.14
CA PRO A 459 -9.75 -8.65 5.90
C PRO A 459 -9.81 -7.22 5.34
N CYS A 460 -10.90 -6.85 4.66
CA CYS A 460 -11.09 -5.49 4.13
C CYS A 460 -11.15 -4.43 5.25
N GLY A 461 -10.68 -3.21 4.96
CA GLY A 461 -10.76 -2.08 5.90
C GLY A 461 -9.83 -2.09 7.12
N THR A 462 -9.02 -3.14 7.30
CA THR A 462 -8.00 -3.30 8.37
C THR A 462 -6.79 -2.35 8.25
N GLY A 463 -6.93 -1.18 7.64
CA GLY A 463 -5.85 -0.19 7.53
C GLY A 463 -4.69 -0.52 6.58
N LYS A 464 -4.68 -1.68 5.89
CA LYS A 464 -3.55 -2.14 5.03
C LYS A 464 -2.97 -1.07 4.10
N THR A 465 -3.82 -0.32 3.39
CA THR A 465 -3.37 0.74 2.46
C THR A 465 -2.70 1.90 3.20
N THR A 466 -3.23 2.26 4.37
CA THR A 466 -2.68 3.31 5.26
C THR A 466 -1.33 2.86 5.81
N ALA A 467 -1.24 1.64 6.34
CA ALA A 467 0.00 1.05 6.83
C ALA A 467 1.08 0.97 5.74
N ALA A 468 0.72 0.64 4.49
CA ALA A 468 1.65 0.58 3.38
C ALA A 468 2.19 1.96 2.97
N LYS A 469 1.35 3.01 2.99
CA LYS A 469 1.80 4.40 2.80
C LYS A 469 2.70 4.87 3.93
N LEU A 470 2.34 4.60 5.18
CA LEU A 470 3.16 4.97 6.34
C LEU A 470 4.51 4.25 6.33
N TYR A 471 4.55 2.95 5.96
CA TYR A 471 5.79 2.20 5.80
C TYR A 471 6.68 2.76 4.67
N ALA A 472 6.09 3.20 3.56
CA ALA A 472 6.81 3.90 2.49
C ALA A 472 7.47 5.19 3.00
N GLN A 473 6.74 5.99 3.79
CA GLN A 473 7.26 7.20 4.40
C GLN A 473 8.36 6.89 5.44
N VAL A 474 8.18 5.91 6.33
CA VAL A 474 9.24 5.48 7.27
C VAL A 474 10.52 5.07 6.55
N LEU A 475 10.43 4.36 5.42
CA LEU A 475 11.62 4.03 4.62
C LEU A 475 12.28 5.27 3.97
N ALA A 476 11.52 6.33 3.69
CA ALA A 476 12.06 7.59 3.18
C ALA A 476 12.68 8.45 4.29
N ASP A 477 12.03 8.56 5.45
CA ASP A 477 12.55 9.22 6.65
C ASP A 477 13.94 8.64 7.01
N LEU A 478 14.06 7.31 6.99
CA LEU A 478 15.30 6.57 7.24
C LEU A 478 16.35 6.65 6.09
N GLY A 479 16.08 7.37 5.00
CA GLY A 479 16.96 7.48 3.84
C GLY A 479 17.18 6.17 3.07
N VAL A 480 16.33 5.16 3.27
CA VAL A 480 16.34 3.90 2.50
C VAL A 480 15.72 4.12 1.12
N LEU A 481 14.68 4.96 1.05
CA LEU A 481 14.12 5.53 -0.17
C LEU A 481 14.50 7.02 -0.27
N SER A 482 14.40 7.60 -1.47
CA SER A 482 14.64 9.03 -1.72
C SER A 482 13.36 9.88 -1.66
N SER A 483 12.18 9.26 -1.71
CA SER A 483 10.91 9.91 -1.36
C SER A 483 9.92 8.88 -0.81
N GLY A 484 8.98 9.35 0.02
CA GLY A 484 7.91 8.53 0.60
C GLY A 484 6.74 8.28 -0.35
N ASP A 485 6.80 8.83 -1.56
CA ASP A 485 5.72 8.78 -2.55
C ASP A 485 5.36 7.33 -2.89
N ALA A 486 4.08 7.01 -2.69
CA ALA A 486 3.53 5.68 -2.89
C ALA A 486 2.40 5.72 -3.93
N ALA A 487 2.72 5.33 -5.17
CA ALA A 487 1.73 5.15 -6.22
C ALA A 487 0.87 3.92 -5.90
N VAL A 488 -0.46 4.07 -5.91
CA VAL A 488 -1.41 2.99 -5.62
C VAL A 488 -2.13 2.58 -6.90
N THR A 489 -1.89 1.35 -7.36
CA THR A 489 -2.54 0.76 -8.54
C THR A 489 -3.34 -0.48 -8.16
N SER A 490 -4.38 -0.85 -8.90
CA SER A 490 -5.01 -2.18 -8.77
C SER A 490 -4.45 -3.11 -9.85
N LEU A 491 -4.38 -4.41 -9.58
CA LEU A 491 -3.85 -5.41 -10.53
C LEU A 491 -4.60 -5.37 -11.87
N SER A 492 -5.91 -5.13 -11.84
CA SER A 492 -6.77 -5.04 -13.03
C SER A 492 -6.50 -3.81 -13.92
N SER A 493 -5.76 -2.80 -13.43
CA SER A 493 -5.32 -1.64 -14.22
C SER A 493 -3.90 -1.79 -14.78
N MET A 494 -3.28 -2.98 -14.69
CA MET A 494 -1.93 -3.23 -15.20
C MET A 494 -1.99 -4.00 -16.53
N GLY A 495 -1.37 -3.45 -17.57
CA GLY A 495 -1.31 -4.06 -18.90
C GLY A 495 -0.41 -5.30 -18.95
N SER A 496 -0.54 -6.08 -20.03
CA SER A 496 0.12 -7.38 -20.22
C SER A 496 1.62 -7.33 -20.61
N SER A 497 2.32 -6.22 -20.34
CA SER A 497 3.77 -6.08 -20.62
C SER A 497 4.62 -6.39 -19.39
N MET A 498 5.68 -7.18 -19.57
CA MET A 498 6.62 -7.51 -18.48
C MET A 498 7.53 -6.34 -18.07
N ASP A 499 7.77 -5.37 -18.96
CA ASP A 499 8.63 -4.22 -18.67
C ASP A 499 7.89 -3.06 -17.98
N SER A 500 6.54 -3.05 -18.01
CA SER A 500 5.72 -1.99 -17.42
C SER A 500 5.35 -2.24 -15.95
N LEU A 501 6.36 -2.41 -15.09
CA LEU A 501 6.28 -1.73 -13.78
C LEU A 501 6.18 -0.23 -14.12
N PRO A 502 5.09 0.48 -13.74
CA PRO A 502 4.80 1.78 -14.31
C PRO A 502 5.98 2.76 -14.17
N ALA A 503 6.17 3.59 -15.20
CA ALA A 503 7.16 4.68 -15.20
C ALA A 503 6.76 5.85 -14.28
N SER A 504 6.16 5.52 -13.11
CA SER A 504 5.89 6.48 -12.05
C SER A 504 7.21 6.98 -11.46
N SER A 505 7.25 8.27 -11.17
CA SER A 505 8.28 8.93 -10.38
C SER A 505 8.34 8.42 -8.93
N ALA A 506 7.22 7.90 -8.41
CA ALA A 506 7.13 7.34 -7.07
C ALA A 506 8.10 6.16 -6.88
N GLN A 507 8.86 6.17 -5.78
CA GLN A 507 9.74 5.06 -5.43
C GLN A 507 8.99 3.88 -4.80
N THR A 508 7.81 4.09 -4.20
CA THR A 508 6.97 2.98 -3.74
C THR A 508 5.81 2.71 -4.70
N LEU A 509 5.63 1.44 -5.06
CA LEU A 509 4.47 0.93 -5.79
C LEU A 509 3.65 0.01 -4.88
N ILE A 510 2.43 0.44 -4.58
CA ILE A 510 1.44 -0.33 -3.84
C ILE A 510 0.47 -0.95 -4.85
N VAL A 511 0.55 -2.27 -5.04
CA VAL A 511 -0.36 -3.01 -5.93
C VAL A 511 -1.48 -3.66 -5.11
N ARG A 512 -2.71 -3.22 -5.31
CA ARG A 512 -3.91 -3.79 -4.69
C ARG A 512 -4.47 -4.93 -5.53
N VAL A 513 -4.94 -5.97 -4.86
CA VAL A 513 -5.50 -7.18 -5.48
C VAL A 513 -6.91 -7.39 -4.96
N ASP A 514 -7.88 -6.88 -5.72
CA ASP A 514 -9.27 -6.72 -5.29
C ASP A 514 -10.19 -7.90 -5.71
N SER A 515 -9.77 -8.72 -6.68
CA SER A 515 -10.65 -9.71 -7.34
C SER A 515 -10.57 -11.12 -6.73
N LEU A 516 -11.74 -11.70 -6.42
CA LEU A 516 -11.90 -13.11 -6.01
C LEU A 516 -12.17 -14.09 -7.17
N SER A 517 -12.37 -13.55 -8.37
CA SER A 517 -12.69 -14.25 -9.62
C SER A 517 -11.54 -15.15 -10.10
N THR A 518 -11.77 -15.94 -11.15
CA THR A 518 -10.68 -16.53 -11.94
C THR A 518 -9.87 -15.40 -12.59
N PRO A 519 -8.57 -15.23 -12.27
CA PRO A 519 -7.77 -14.16 -12.84
C PRO A 519 -7.60 -14.37 -14.34
N SER A 520 -7.72 -13.28 -15.09
CA SER A 520 -7.41 -13.23 -16.52
C SER A 520 -5.92 -13.52 -16.77
N ASP A 521 -5.56 -13.93 -17.99
CA ASP A 521 -4.15 -14.21 -18.29
C ASP A 521 -3.28 -12.94 -18.22
N ALA A 522 -3.82 -11.76 -18.52
CA ALA A 522 -3.14 -10.48 -18.30
C ALA A 522 -2.77 -10.26 -16.82
N GLU A 523 -3.70 -10.48 -15.89
CA GLU A 523 -3.45 -10.39 -14.45
C GLU A 523 -2.42 -11.44 -13.98
N ARG A 524 -2.41 -12.65 -14.58
CA ARG A 524 -1.40 -13.69 -14.30
C ARG A 524 0.00 -13.26 -14.77
N TYR A 525 0.14 -12.68 -15.96
CA TYR A 525 1.41 -12.17 -16.46
C TYR A 525 1.92 -10.97 -15.64
N ALA A 526 1.06 -10.02 -15.30
CA ALA A 526 1.40 -8.90 -14.42
C ALA A 526 1.85 -9.39 -13.03
N MET A 527 1.11 -10.33 -12.44
CA MET A 527 1.46 -10.96 -11.16
C MET A 527 2.83 -11.67 -11.21
N LYS A 528 3.16 -12.35 -12.31
CA LYS A 528 4.49 -12.97 -12.49
C LYS A 528 5.61 -11.93 -12.40
N GLY A 529 5.49 -10.81 -13.12
CA GLY A 529 6.47 -9.71 -13.05
C GLY A 529 6.60 -9.09 -11.66
N ILE A 530 5.46 -8.91 -10.96
CA ILE A 530 5.45 -8.43 -9.57
C ILE A 530 6.17 -9.40 -8.63
N LEU A 531 5.94 -10.71 -8.76
CA LEU A 531 6.58 -11.74 -7.92
C LEU A 531 8.09 -11.85 -8.18
N GLU A 532 8.52 -11.72 -9.43
CA GLU A 532 9.94 -11.62 -9.80
C GLU A 532 10.58 -10.34 -9.21
N GLY A 533 9.82 -9.23 -9.15
CA GLY A 533 10.23 -8.00 -8.45
C GLY A 533 10.33 -8.15 -6.93
N LEU A 534 9.33 -8.77 -6.27
CA LEU A 534 9.32 -9.04 -4.82
C LEU A 534 10.49 -9.95 -4.39
N GLY A 535 10.88 -10.90 -5.25
CA GLY A 535 11.97 -11.85 -5.02
C GLY A 535 13.39 -11.31 -5.25
N ARG A 536 13.56 -10.14 -5.90
CA ARG A 536 14.87 -9.50 -6.05
C ARG A 536 15.31 -8.89 -4.70
N GLU A 537 16.41 -9.37 -4.16
CA GLU A 537 17.04 -8.72 -3.00
C GLU A 537 17.65 -7.39 -3.44
N THR A 538 17.17 -6.29 -2.86
CA THR A 538 17.55 -4.89 -3.17
C THR A 538 18.96 -4.52 -2.67
N SER A 539 19.90 -5.46 -2.73
CA SER A 539 21.29 -5.29 -2.30
C SER A 539 22.08 -4.38 -3.24
N ASP A 540 21.88 -4.54 -4.56
CA ASP A 540 22.53 -3.75 -5.60
C ASP A 540 21.62 -3.52 -6.82
N SER A 541 21.87 -2.41 -7.53
CA SER A 541 21.38 -1.97 -8.85
C SER A 541 20.13 -1.04 -8.97
N ARG A 542 20.41 0.13 -9.58
CA ARG A 542 19.59 0.96 -10.50
C ARG A 542 18.30 1.62 -10.02
N THR A 543 17.45 1.01 -9.18
CA THR A 543 16.31 1.72 -8.57
C THR A 543 16.00 1.17 -7.19
N ARG A 544 16.02 2.01 -6.16
CA ARG A 544 15.42 1.69 -4.84
C ARG A 544 13.90 1.81 -4.94
N ARG A 545 13.28 0.86 -5.62
CA ARG A 545 11.82 0.76 -5.72
C ARG A 545 11.29 -0.24 -4.68
N CYS A 546 10.39 0.22 -3.82
CA CYS A 546 9.70 -0.63 -2.86
C CYS A 546 8.39 -1.13 -3.48
N ILE A 547 8.19 -2.45 -3.54
CA ILE A 547 6.96 -3.07 -4.02
C ILE A 547 6.19 -3.64 -2.83
N ILE A 548 4.94 -3.21 -2.67
CA ILE A 548 4.03 -3.67 -1.63
C ILE A 548 2.77 -4.24 -2.27
N LEU A 549 2.56 -5.55 -2.14
CA LEU A 549 1.30 -6.20 -2.55
C LEU A 549 0.26 -6.08 -1.42
N ILE A 550 -0.99 -5.75 -1.73
CA ILE A 550 -2.09 -5.67 -0.76
C ILE A 550 -3.28 -6.51 -1.22
N GLY A 551 -3.80 -7.40 -0.37
CA GLY A 551 -5.01 -8.16 -0.70
C GLY A 551 -5.64 -8.93 0.47
N CYS A 552 -6.64 -9.74 0.14
CA CYS A 552 -7.25 -10.71 1.06
C CYS A 552 -6.51 -12.06 0.98
N ALA A 553 -6.46 -12.82 2.08
CA ALA A 553 -5.79 -14.13 2.15
C ALA A 553 -6.27 -15.09 1.05
N ALA A 554 -7.58 -15.31 0.96
CA ALA A 554 -8.21 -16.16 -0.04
C ALA A 554 -8.06 -15.68 -1.51
N VAL A 555 -7.55 -14.47 -1.74
CA VAL A 555 -7.18 -13.95 -3.07
C VAL A 555 -5.71 -14.24 -3.34
N ILE A 556 -4.83 -13.86 -2.41
CA ILE A 556 -3.38 -14.02 -2.53
C ILE A 556 -2.98 -15.50 -2.55
N GLU A 557 -3.63 -16.37 -1.78
CA GLU A 557 -3.40 -17.83 -1.81
C GLU A 557 -3.74 -18.47 -3.17
N LYS A 558 -4.83 -18.02 -3.82
CA LYS A 558 -5.22 -18.47 -5.17
C LYS A 558 -4.24 -18.00 -6.24
N LEU A 559 -3.65 -16.82 -6.06
CA LEU A 559 -2.66 -16.23 -6.97
C LEU A 559 -1.22 -16.72 -6.69
N LEU A 560 -1.00 -17.35 -5.54
CA LEU A 560 0.21 -18.09 -5.18
C LEU A 560 -0.05 -19.62 -5.13
N PRO A 561 -0.50 -20.29 -6.21
CA PRO A 561 -0.79 -21.72 -6.16
C PRO A 561 0.49 -22.59 -6.10
N ASN A 562 1.59 -22.12 -6.68
CA ASN A 562 2.81 -22.91 -6.86
C ASN A 562 3.73 -22.82 -5.63
N ALA A 563 4.18 -23.97 -5.14
CA ALA A 563 5.14 -24.06 -4.03
C ALA A 563 6.45 -23.27 -4.28
N LYS A 564 6.94 -23.22 -5.52
CA LYS A 564 8.10 -22.38 -5.90
C LYS A 564 7.81 -20.88 -5.74
N SER A 565 6.63 -20.42 -6.16
CA SER A 565 6.21 -19.01 -5.98
C SER A 565 6.06 -18.64 -4.49
N ARG A 566 5.54 -19.57 -3.67
CA ARG A 566 5.52 -19.43 -2.20
C ARG A 566 6.95 -19.40 -1.61
N SER A 567 7.89 -20.18 -2.15
CA SER A 567 9.29 -20.14 -1.67
C SER A 567 10.05 -18.85 -2.01
N SER A 568 9.62 -18.12 -3.07
CA SER A 568 10.12 -16.76 -3.33
C SER A 568 9.54 -15.75 -2.32
N VAL A 569 8.21 -15.79 -2.10
CA VAL A 569 7.53 -14.98 -1.07
C VAL A 569 7.67 -15.66 0.30
N ARG A 570 8.91 -15.70 0.80
CA ARG A 570 9.24 -16.30 2.12
C ARG A 570 8.38 -15.66 3.21
N ASP A 571 8.07 -16.41 4.27
CA ASP A 571 7.18 -15.99 5.37
C ASP A 571 7.55 -14.62 5.95
N HIS A 572 8.84 -14.27 5.95
CA HIS A 572 9.40 -13.01 6.43
C HIS A 572 9.07 -11.78 5.55
N GLN A 573 8.39 -11.97 4.41
CA GLN A 573 7.81 -10.91 3.58
C GLN A 573 6.30 -10.75 3.78
N LEU A 574 5.65 -11.70 4.46
CA LEU A 574 4.21 -11.75 4.67
C LEU A 574 3.84 -11.00 5.95
N VAL A 575 3.00 -9.97 5.84
CA VAL A 575 2.49 -9.21 6.99
C VAL A 575 1.00 -9.44 7.11
N GLN A 576 0.60 -10.26 8.08
CA GLN A 576 -0.78 -10.66 8.30
C GLN A 576 -1.52 -9.62 9.16
N PHE A 577 -2.59 -9.08 8.61
CA PHE A 577 -3.55 -8.19 9.25
C PHE A 577 -4.73 -9.00 9.76
N HIS A 578 -5.01 -8.87 11.06
CA HIS A 578 -6.04 -9.64 11.74
C HIS A 578 -7.38 -8.89 11.74
N ARG A 579 -8.48 -9.61 11.96
CA ARG A 579 -9.75 -8.98 12.33
C ARG A 579 -9.55 -8.27 13.67
N LEU A 580 -10.12 -7.08 13.81
CA LEU A 580 -10.13 -6.39 15.10
C LEU A 580 -10.99 -7.19 16.10
N ASP A 581 -10.67 -7.09 17.39
CA ASP A 581 -11.54 -7.51 18.50
C ASP A 581 -12.49 -6.39 18.92
N ARG A 582 -13.31 -6.60 19.97
CA ARG A 582 -14.29 -5.60 20.42
C ARG A 582 -13.58 -4.37 20.99
N ASP A 583 -12.56 -4.60 21.80
CA ASP A 583 -11.71 -3.60 22.45
C ASP A 583 -10.95 -2.75 21.40
N GLN A 584 -10.47 -3.38 20.32
CA GLN A 584 -9.89 -2.69 19.16
C GLN A 584 -10.93 -1.96 18.30
N ILE A 585 -12.20 -2.38 18.29
CA ILE A 585 -13.28 -1.58 17.67
C ILE A 585 -13.60 -0.38 18.55
N GLU A 586 -13.65 -0.54 19.86
CA GLU A 586 -13.88 0.53 20.84
C GLU A 586 -12.80 1.62 20.74
N GLN A 587 -11.53 1.23 20.76
CA GLN A 587 -10.39 2.13 20.47
C GLN A 587 -10.49 2.79 19.09
N LEU A 588 -10.94 2.07 18.06
CA LEU A 588 -11.09 2.63 16.72
C LEU A 588 -12.25 3.63 16.60
N VAL A 589 -13.34 3.44 17.36
CA VAL A 589 -14.44 4.41 17.47
C VAL A 589 -13.97 5.65 18.23
N HIS A 590 -13.25 5.48 19.34
CA HIS A 590 -12.68 6.59 20.12
C HIS A 590 -11.76 7.46 19.25
N ASN A 591 -10.74 6.86 18.65
CA ASN A 591 -9.81 7.56 17.76
C ASN A 591 -10.53 8.25 16.59
N LYS A 592 -11.63 7.66 16.07
CA LYS A 592 -12.43 8.26 14.98
C LYS A 592 -13.36 9.39 15.42
N LEU A 593 -13.75 9.45 16.69
CA LEU A 593 -14.45 10.60 17.26
C LEU A 593 -13.46 11.77 17.46
N GLU A 594 -12.28 11.48 18.01
CA GLU A 594 -11.18 12.46 18.17
C GLU A 594 -10.67 13.01 16.83
N GLU A 595 -10.39 12.14 15.83
CA GLU A 595 -9.95 12.54 14.48
C GLU A 595 -10.92 13.52 13.80
N ASN A 596 -12.23 13.41 14.08
CA ASN A 596 -13.27 14.23 13.47
C ASN A 596 -13.75 15.38 14.37
N GLN A 597 -13.23 15.50 15.60
CA GLN A 597 -13.68 16.48 16.60
C GLN A 597 -15.19 16.39 16.90
N ILE A 598 -15.70 15.16 17.07
CA ILE A 598 -17.11 14.87 17.38
C ILE A 598 -17.20 14.24 18.78
N GLU A 599 -18.07 14.77 19.62
CA GLU A 599 -18.37 14.16 20.93
C GLU A 599 -19.56 13.20 20.85
N ALA A 600 -19.58 12.22 21.77
CA ALA A 600 -20.69 11.28 21.90
C ALA A 600 -20.99 11.04 23.39
N THR A 601 -22.28 10.91 23.73
CA THR A 601 -22.66 10.48 25.08
C THR A 601 -22.14 9.06 25.36
N PRO A 602 -21.88 8.67 26.62
CA PRO A 602 -21.43 7.31 26.93
C PRO A 602 -22.38 6.21 26.41
N GLU A 603 -23.69 6.48 26.44
CA GLU A 603 -24.70 5.59 25.86
C GLU A 603 -24.64 5.54 24.33
N GLY A 604 -24.41 6.68 23.66
CA GLY A 604 -24.18 6.75 22.21
C GLY A 604 -22.92 6.01 21.77
N PHE A 605 -21.83 6.17 22.52
CA PHE A 605 -20.57 5.47 22.28
C PHE A 605 -20.75 3.95 22.41
N GLN A 606 -21.33 3.47 23.52
CA GLN A 606 -21.60 2.04 23.72
C GLN A 606 -22.53 1.49 22.62
N LYS A 607 -23.56 2.26 22.24
CA LYS A 607 -24.48 1.91 21.15
C LYS A 607 -23.76 1.75 19.81
N ALA A 608 -22.79 2.61 19.51
CA ALA A 608 -21.97 2.50 18.30
C ALA A 608 -21.10 1.24 18.31
N VAL A 609 -20.41 0.96 19.43
CA VAL A 609 -19.58 -0.24 19.61
C VAL A 609 -20.40 -1.53 19.47
N ASP A 610 -21.61 -1.59 20.03
CA ASP A 610 -22.47 -2.77 19.95
C ASP A 610 -23.00 -3.02 18.53
N ILE A 611 -23.38 -1.96 17.81
CA ILE A 611 -23.74 -2.04 16.37
C ILE A 611 -22.57 -2.58 15.55
N LEU A 612 -21.33 -2.20 15.91
CA LEU A 612 -20.13 -2.64 15.21
C LEU A 612 -19.76 -4.09 15.55
N ASP A 613 -19.82 -4.56 16.80
CA ASP A 613 -19.57 -5.98 17.13
C ASP A 613 -20.63 -6.92 16.54
N ASP A 614 -21.91 -6.53 16.51
CA ASP A 614 -22.95 -7.33 15.86
C ASP A 614 -22.79 -7.40 14.33
N THR A 615 -22.19 -6.37 13.70
CA THR A 615 -21.91 -6.37 12.26
C THR A 615 -20.52 -6.92 11.89
N ARG A 616 -19.60 -7.03 12.86
CA ARG A 616 -18.23 -7.59 12.74
C ARG A 616 -18.18 -9.02 12.20
N MET A 617 -19.24 -9.79 12.37
CA MET A 617 -19.36 -11.14 11.82
C MET A 617 -19.62 -11.18 10.29
N ARG A 618 -20.16 -10.11 9.69
CA ARG A 618 -20.53 -10.07 8.27
C ARG A 618 -19.31 -10.20 7.34
N LYS A 619 -19.55 -10.64 6.10
CA LYS A 619 -18.51 -10.77 5.06
C LYS A 619 -18.09 -9.42 4.45
N ASP A 620 -19.02 -8.47 4.42
CA ASP A 620 -18.84 -7.11 3.89
C ASP A 620 -18.33 -6.11 4.95
N PHE A 621 -18.14 -6.54 6.21
CA PHE A 621 -17.64 -5.70 7.28
C PHE A 621 -16.20 -5.23 7.00
N ASP A 622 -16.06 -3.92 6.79
CA ASP A 622 -14.83 -3.24 6.40
C ASP A 622 -14.28 -2.32 7.50
N ASN A 623 -14.41 -2.75 8.77
CA ASN A 623 -13.70 -2.23 9.95
C ASN A 623 -13.76 -0.70 10.05
N ALA A 624 -12.66 0.03 9.80
CA ALA A 624 -12.62 1.49 9.88
C ALA A 624 -13.65 2.19 8.98
N LYS A 625 -13.95 1.63 7.80
CA LYS A 625 -14.98 2.17 6.91
C LYS A 625 -16.41 1.91 7.41
N ALA A 626 -16.62 0.90 8.23
CA ALA A 626 -17.89 0.67 8.90
C ALA A 626 -18.11 1.69 10.02
N VAL A 627 -17.04 2.06 10.75
CA VAL A 627 -17.05 3.17 11.71
C VAL A 627 -17.36 4.50 11.02
N GLU A 628 -16.65 4.83 9.93
CA GLU A 628 -16.86 6.05 9.15
C GLU A 628 -18.32 6.14 8.64
N ARG A 629 -18.86 5.09 8.02
CA ARG A 629 -20.27 5.06 7.58
C ARG A 629 -21.27 5.14 8.73
N LEU A 630 -20.93 4.68 9.94
CA LEU A 630 -21.81 4.77 11.10
C LEU A 630 -21.83 6.19 11.67
N LEU A 631 -20.69 6.88 11.70
CA LEU A 631 -20.60 8.29 12.04
C LEU A 631 -21.31 9.17 11.00
N ASP A 632 -21.20 8.85 9.70
CA ASP A 632 -21.97 9.52 8.63
C ASP A 632 -23.49 9.40 8.85
N VAL A 633 -23.97 8.25 9.32
CA VAL A 633 -25.39 8.03 9.67
C VAL A 633 -25.77 8.86 10.90
N ALA A 634 -24.97 8.79 11.97
CA ALA A 634 -25.25 9.50 13.22
C ALA A 634 -25.27 11.02 13.01
N ASN A 635 -24.35 11.57 12.23
CA ASN A 635 -24.33 12.98 11.88
C ASN A 635 -25.61 13.45 11.17
N ARG A 636 -26.11 12.70 10.18
CA ARG A 636 -27.38 13.03 9.51
C ARG A 636 -28.59 12.91 10.43
N ASN A 637 -28.61 11.90 11.30
CA ASN A 637 -29.69 11.72 12.28
C ASN A 637 -29.71 12.82 13.34
N PHE A 638 -28.54 13.32 13.76
CA PHE A 638 -28.39 14.52 14.59
C PHE A 638 -28.94 15.76 13.88
N ASP A 639 -28.64 15.95 12.59
CA ASP A 639 -29.19 17.09 11.81
C ASP A 639 -30.71 16.99 11.65
N GLU A 640 -31.26 15.79 11.43
CA GLU A 640 -32.71 15.51 11.46
C GLU A 640 -33.33 15.70 12.86
N ARG A 641 -32.55 15.54 13.94
CA ARG A 641 -33.00 15.78 15.33
C ARG A 641 -33.01 17.28 15.62
N LYS A 642 -31.95 18.01 15.26
CA LYS A 642 -31.83 19.47 15.44
C LYS A 642 -32.88 20.24 14.64
N THR A 643 -33.20 19.80 13.42
CA THR A 643 -34.25 20.44 12.58
C THR A 643 -35.69 20.19 13.06
N ARG A 644 -35.92 19.23 13.96
CA ARG A 644 -37.23 18.96 14.60
C ARG A 644 -37.36 19.58 15.99
N GLY A 645 -36.24 19.96 16.62
CA GLY A 645 -36.21 20.61 17.92
C GLY A 645 -36.73 22.06 17.87
N THR A 646 -37.45 22.49 18.90
CA THR A 646 -38.10 23.82 18.93
C THR A 646 -37.14 24.96 19.34
N SER A 647 -35.95 24.63 19.84
CA SER A 647 -34.91 25.57 20.28
C SER A 647 -33.83 25.77 19.21
N VAL A 648 -33.88 26.89 18.49
CA VAL A 648 -32.86 27.25 17.49
C VAL A 648 -31.68 27.95 18.17
N ASP A 649 -30.87 27.18 18.90
CA ASP A 649 -29.54 27.63 19.32
C ASP A 649 -28.52 27.35 18.21
N PRO A 650 -27.90 28.39 17.61
CA PRO A 650 -26.94 28.19 16.52
C PRO A 650 -25.59 27.63 17.02
N VAL A 651 -25.30 27.70 18.32
CA VAL A 651 -23.99 27.38 18.91
C VAL A 651 -24.01 26.12 19.81
N SER A 652 -25.08 25.31 19.80
CA SER A 652 -25.08 24.02 20.52
C SER A 652 -24.01 23.08 19.96
N GLU A 653 -23.14 22.57 20.83
CA GLU A 653 -22.09 21.61 20.49
C GLU A 653 -22.66 20.29 19.93
N ARG A 654 -21.91 19.66 19.00
CA ARG A 654 -22.36 18.43 18.32
C ARG A 654 -22.04 17.20 19.16
N ILE A 655 -22.94 16.91 20.10
CA ILE A 655 -22.90 15.70 20.94
C ILE A 655 -23.87 14.65 20.36
N LEU A 656 -23.34 13.49 19.97
CA LEU A 656 -24.12 12.37 19.44
C LEU A 656 -24.76 11.54 20.57
N GLU A 657 -26.06 11.28 20.45
CA GLU A 657 -26.87 10.50 21.41
C GLU A 657 -27.13 9.07 20.91
N SER A 658 -27.58 8.18 21.81
CA SER A 658 -27.94 6.80 21.47
C SER A 658 -29.09 6.67 20.47
N GLU A 659 -29.89 7.73 20.28
CA GLU A 659 -30.86 7.84 19.19
C GLU A 659 -30.20 8.01 17.81
N ASP A 660 -29.14 8.79 17.71
CA ASP A 660 -28.54 9.21 16.43
C ASP A 660 -27.89 8.01 15.71
N PHE A 661 -27.38 7.02 16.43
CA PHE A 661 -26.78 5.82 15.84
C PHE A 661 -27.79 4.83 15.21
N ASN A 662 -29.11 5.07 15.30
CA ASN A 662 -30.12 4.16 14.74
C ASN A 662 -30.32 4.39 13.23
N GLN A 663 -29.89 3.43 12.40
CA GLN A 663 -29.87 3.55 10.93
C GLN A 663 -31.22 3.84 10.25
N GLN A 664 -32.37 3.59 10.88
CA GLN A 664 -33.70 3.93 10.36
C GLN A 664 -34.70 4.23 11.49
N ARG A 665 -35.09 5.50 11.70
CA ARG A 665 -36.14 5.89 12.68
C ARG A 665 -37.54 5.31 12.39
N HIS A 666 -37.76 4.72 11.21
CA HIS A 666 -39.02 4.05 10.83
C HIS A 666 -39.00 2.51 10.96
N ALA A 667 -37.94 1.91 11.53
CA ALA A 667 -37.96 0.49 11.90
C ALA A 667 -36.99 0.19 13.05
N ASN A 668 -37.51 -0.24 14.20
CA ASN A 668 -36.69 -0.73 15.31
C ASN A 668 -35.83 -1.92 14.85
N LYS A 669 -34.55 -1.66 14.61
CA LYS A 669 -33.57 -2.62 14.08
C LYS A 669 -32.35 -2.77 14.99
N SER A 670 -32.60 -2.85 16.30
CA SER A 670 -31.67 -3.52 17.21
C SER A 670 -31.41 -4.97 16.72
N THR A 671 -30.23 -5.54 16.95
CA THR A 671 -29.97 -6.97 16.66
C THR A 671 -30.53 -7.87 17.75
N SER A 672 -30.56 -7.38 19.00
CA SER A 672 -31.20 -7.99 20.16
C SER A 672 -32.69 -8.30 19.96
N GLY A 673 -33.35 -7.58 19.06
CA GLY A 673 -34.79 -7.65 18.78
C GLY A 673 -35.26 -8.72 17.79
N VAL A 674 -34.82 -9.99 17.85
CA VAL A 674 -35.45 -11.05 17.00
C VAL A 674 -36.96 -11.14 17.26
N ARG A 675 -37.38 -11.00 18.52
CA ARG A 675 -38.79 -10.93 18.95
C ARG A 675 -39.47 -9.60 18.59
N GLU A 676 -38.69 -8.54 18.45
CA GLU A 676 -39.16 -7.19 18.08
C GLU A 676 -39.48 -7.13 16.58
N ARG A 677 -38.56 -7.61 15.73
CA ARG A 677 -38.72 -7.72 14.28
C ARG A 677 -39.81 -8.70 13.86
N LEU A 678 -40.01 -9.77 14.66
CA LEU A 678 -41.13 -10.70 14.48
C LEU A 678 -42.40 -10.29 15.24
N SER A 679 -42.43 -9.14 15.93
CA SER A 679 -43.61 -8.76 16.72
C SER A 679 -44.87 -8.65 15.86
N HIS A 680 -44.76 -8.06 14.66
CA HIS A 680 -45.82 -7.92 13.66
C HIS A 680 -46.33 -9.26 13.08
N SER A 681 -45.63 -10.38 13.32
CA SER A 681 -46.01 -11.72 12.83
C SER A 681 -46.38 -12.65 13.98
N VAL A 682 -47.46 -13.43 13.82
CA VAL A 682 -47.86 -14.42 14.84
C VAL A 682 -47.02 -15.69 14.68
N VAL A 683 -45.77 -15.62 15.17
CA VAL A 683 -44.80 -16.72 15.17
C VAL A 683 -44.83 -17.44 16.52
N PRO A 684 -44.88 -18.78 16.57
CA PRO A 684 -44.76 -19.53 17.82
C PRO A 684 -43.44 -19.24 18.56
N GLU A 685 -43.51 -19.01 19.88
CA GLU A 685 -42.31 -18.79 20.72
C GLU A 685 -41.30 -19.95 20.60
N ASP A 686 -41.77 -21.17 20.36
CA ASP A 686 -40.94 -22.37 20.12
C ASP A 686 -39.94 -22.13 18.96
N ILE A 687 -40.40 -21.49 17.88
CA ILE A 687 -39.56 -21.09 16.73
C ILE A 687 -38.63 -19.94 17.11
N LEU A 688 -39.08 -18.99 17.95
CA LEU A 688 -38.23 -17.91 18.46
C LEU A 688 -37.09 -18.44 19.36
N THR A 689 -37.32 -19.48 20.15
CA THR A 689 -36.25 -20.16 20.91
C THR A 689 -35.27 -20.87 19.98
N THR A 690 -35.76 -21.47 18.90
CA THR A 690 -34.92 -22.16 17.90
C THR A 690 -34.03 -21.18 17.13
N LEU A 691 -34.55 -20.01 16.73
CA LEU A 691 -33.74 -18.94 16.11
C LEU A 691 -32.68 -18.37 17.08
N LYS A 692 -33.01 -18.24 18.37
CA LYS A 692 -32.05 -17.85 19.42
C LYS A 692 -30.95 -18.90 19.59
N ARG A 693 -31.32 -20.19 19.62
CA ARG A 693 -30.37 -21.32 19.67
C ARG A 693 -29.38 -21.25 18.51
N TYR A 694 -29.86 -21.14 17.27
CA TYR A 694 -28.99 -20.98 16.10
C TYR A 694 -28.03 -19.79 16.23
N HIS A 695 -28.52 -18.61 16.63
CA HIS A 695 -27.67 -17.45 16.83
C HIS A 695 -26.59 -17.68 17.89
N GLN A 696 -26.93 -18.28 19.03
CA GLN A 696 -26.00 -18.59 20.12
C GLN A 696 -24.96 -19.63 19.69
N GLU A 697 -25.36 -20.73 19.06
CA GLU A 697 -24.46 -21.79 18.58
C GLU A 697 -23.42 -21.28 17.58
N MET A 698 -23.80 -20.31 16.74
CA MET A 698 -22.93 -19.71 15.73
C MET A 698 -22.09 -18.55 16.27
N LYS A 699 -22.61 -17.65 17.13
CA LYS A 699 -21.80 -16.62 17.80
C LYS A 699 -20.77 -17.27 18.73
N ALA A 700 -21.12 -18.35 19.45
CA ALA A 700 -20.18 -19.12 20.27
C ALA A 700 -19.06 -19.79 19.43
N ALA A 701 -19.40 -20.41 18.28
CA ALA A 701 -18.40 -20.98 17.39
C ALA A 701 -17.41 -19.92 16.87
N TRP A 702 -17.92 -18.75 16.47
CA TRP A 702 -17.11 -17.65 15.97
C TRP A 702 -16.20 -17.02 17.04
N VAL A 703 -16.67 -16.89 18.29
CA VAL A 703 -15.83 -16.46 19.43
C VAL A 703 -14.72 -17.48 19.74
N GLN A 704 -14.95 -18.77 19.47
CA GLN A 704 -13.96 -19.85 19.59
C GLN A 704 -13.05 -19.99 18.35
N GLU A 705 -13.00 -18.97 17.48
CA GLU A 705 -12.29 -18.96 16.18
C GLU A 705 -12.68 -20.10 15.21
N HIS A 706 -13.75 -20.84 15.50
CA HIS A 706 -14.29 -21.88 14.64
C HIS A 706 -15.20 -21.27 13.55
N ASN A 707 -15.25 -21.90 12.38
CA ASN A 707 -16.03 -21.40 11.25
C ASN A 707 -17.54 -21.59 11.51
N PRO A 708 -18.35 -20.52 11.70
CA PRO A 708 -19.77 -20.64 12.05
C PRO A 708 -20.60 -21.32 10.96
N ASN A 709 -20.13 -21.31 9.71
CA ASN A 709 -20.77 -22.03 8.60
C ASN A 709 -20.91 -23.54 8.84
N THR A 710 -20.12 -24.13 9.74
CA THR A 710 -20.19 -25.55 10.10
C THR A 710 -21.42 -25.90 10.96
N ARG A 711 -22.05 -24.92 11.60
CA ARG A 711 -23.26 -25.09 12.44
C ARG A 711 -24.52 -24.46 11.84
N ALA A 712 -24.40 -23.82 10.67
CA ALA A 712 -25.52 -23.16 10.01
C ALA A 712 -26.40 -24.16 9.24
N ALA A 713 -27.64 -24.36 9.65
CA ALA A 713 -28.61 -25.17 8.91
C ALA A 713 -28.83 -24.59 7.49
N ARG A 714 -28.49 -25.35 6.44
CA ARG A 714 -28.56 -24.88 5.04
C ARG A 714 -29.78 -25.39 4.26
N ALA A 715 -30.53 -26.33 4.82
CA ALA A 715 -31.69 -26.95 4.19
C ALA A 715 -32.76 -27.19 5.26
N LEU A 716 -33.87 -26.45 5.19
CA LEU A 716 -34.94 -26.48 6.21
C LEU A 716 -36.33 -26.75 5.61
N VAL A 717 -37.23 -27.35 6.38
CA VAL A 717 -38.64 -27.56 6.00
C VAL A 717 -39.57 -26.80 6.94
N PHE A 718 -40.47 -25.97 6.37
CA PHE A 718 -41.40 -25.13 7.12
C PHE A 718 -42.84 -25.68 6.99
N LYS A 719 -43.18 -26.61 7.89
CA LYS A 719 -44.48 -27.30 7.99
C LYS A 719 -45.51 -26.42 8.69
N GLY A 720 -46.80 -26.52 8.35
CA GLY A 720 -47.89 -25.78 9.02
C GLY A 720 -48.93 -25.22 8.05
N ALA A 721 -50.02 -24.65 8.56
CA ALA A 721 -51.06 -24.06 7.71
C ALA A 721 -50.60 -22.78 6.98
N CYS A 722 -51.40 -22.30 6.04
CA CYS A 722 -51.23 -20.99 5.41
C CYS A 722 -51.43 -19.85 6.44
N GLY A 723 -50.87 -18.67 6.16
CA GLY A 723 -50.97 -17.51 7.05
C GLY A 723 -50.30 -17.64 8.42
N THR A 724 -49.41 -18.62 8.64
CA THR A 724 -48.74 -18.88 9.94
C THR A 724 -47.38 -18.18 10.12
N GLY A 725 -47.05 -17.18 9.29
CA GLY A 725 -45.81 -16.38 9.44
C GLY A 725 -44.53 -17.01 8.87
N LYS A 726 -44.61 -18.17 8.19
CA LYS A 726 -43.46 -18.88 7.57
C LYS A 726 -42.50 -17.97 6.80
N ARG A 727 -43.02 -17.16 5.88
CA ARG A 727 -42.26 -16.21 5.05
C ARG A 727 -41.54 -15.14 5.89
N ALA A 728 -42.17 -14.64 6.96
CA ALA A 728 -41.55 -13.68 7.86
C ALA A 728 -40.39 -14.30 8.65
N VAL A 729 -40.53 -15.56 9.10
CA VAL A 729 -39.44 -16.32 9.71
C VAL A 729 -38.30 -16.59 8.71
N ALA A 730 -38.62 -16.92 7.46
CA ALA A 730 -37.61 -17.11 6.41
C ALA A 730 -36.81 -15.83 6.14
N GLN A 731 -37.47 -14.66 6.07
CA GLN A 731 -36.81 -13.36 5.94
C GLN A 731 -35.93 -13.02 7.16
N GLN A 732 -36.36 -13.31 8.39
CA GLN A 732 -35.51 -13.10 9.55
C GLN A 732 -34.34 -14.08 9.64
N LEU A 733 -34.49 -15.32 9.16
CA LEU A 733 -33.39 -16.27 9.02
C LEU A 733 -32.36 -15.77 7.99
N ALA A 734 -32.81 -15.19 6.87
CA ALA A 734 -31.94 -14.52 5.90
C ALA A 734 -31.13 -13.38 6.54
N THR A 735 -31.80 -12.45 7.23
CA THR A 735 -31.13 -11.32 7.92
C THR A 735 -30.19 -11.78 9.02
N LEU A 736 -30.56 -12.83 9.78
CA LEU A 736 -29.71 -13.44 10.81
C LEU A 736 -28.44 -14.06 10.19
N TYR A 737 -28.58 -14.81 9.10
CA TYR A 737 -27.46 -15.50 8.45
C TYR A 737 -26.54 -14.55 7.67
N TYR A 738 -27.07 -13.46 7.12
CA TYR A 738 -26.27 -12.36 6.58
C TYR A 738 -25.46 -11.68 7.69
N ASN A 739 -26.09 -11.31 8.81
CA ASN A 739 -25.41 -10.71 9.96
C ASN A 739 -24.25 -11.58 10.50
N MET A 740 -24.43 -12.90 10.54
CA MET A 740 -23.38 -13.84 11.00
C MET A 740 -22.38 -14.25 9.90
N GLY A 741 -22.39 -13.61 8.74
CA GLY A 741 -21.41 -13.83 7.66
C GLY A 741 -21.49 -15.22 7.00
N ILE A 742 -22.68 -15.83 7.00
CA ILE A 742 -22.95 -17.13 6.35
C ILE A 742 -23.42 -16.89 4.91
N LEU A 743 -24.35 -15.95 4.75
CA LEU A 743 -24.85 -15.46 3.46
C LEU A 743 -24.10 -14.22 3.00
N ASP A 744 -24.31 -13.83 1.74
CA ASP A 744 -23.71 -12.63 1.13
C ASP A 744 -24.67 -11.43 1.18
N THR A 745 -25.99 -11.68 1.18
CA THR A 745 -27.03 -10.67 1.48
C THR A 745 -28.18 -11.28 2.29
N ASP A 746 -29.07 -10.43 2.84
CA ASP A 746 -30.29 -10.83 3.56
C ASP A 746 -31.51 -11.01 2.65
N ILE A 747 -31.31 -11.09 1.33
CA ILE A 747 -32.39 -11.19 0.36
C ILE A 747 -33.04 -12.58 0.42
N LEU A 748 -34.36 -12.60 0.58
CA LEU A 748 -35.20 -13.77 0.35
C LEU A 748 -35.53 -13.88 -1.15
N VAL A 749 -35.20 -15.01 -1.76
CA VAL A 749 -35.64 -15.38 -3.11
C VAL A 749 -36.85 -16.28 -2.96
N ASP A 750 -38.05 -15.68 -2.95
CA ASP A 750 -39.30 -16.41 -3.04
C ASP A 750 -39.45 -17.06 -4.42
N CYS A 751 -39.94 -18.29 -4.48
CA CYS A 751 -40.35 -18.95 -5.71
C CYS A 751 -41.55 -19.86 -5.49
N SER A 752 -42.41 -19.94 -6.49
CA SER A 752 -43.48 -20.94 -6.57
C SER A 752 -42.98 -22.20 -7.29
N VAL A 753 -43.66 -23.32 -7.12
CA VAL A 753 -43.47 -24.53 -7.95
C VAL A 753 -43.59 -24.21 -9.46
N MET A 754 -44.40 -23.21 -9.83
CA MET A 754 -44.53 -22.73 -11.20
C MET A 754 -43.25 -22.08 -11.76
N ASP A 755 -42.33 -21.61 -10.90
CA ASP A 755 -41.07 -20.98 -11.33
C ASP A 755 -39.98 -21.98 -11.71
N PHE A 756 -40.20 -23.27 -11.46
CA PHE A 756 -39.34 -24.35 -11.92
C PHE A 756 -39.83 -24.92 -13.25
N VAL A 757 -41.15 -25.07 -13.41
CA VAL A 757 -41.79 -25.83 -14.49
C VAL A 757 -41.77 -25.08 -15.81
N THR A 758 -41.47 -25.81 -16.89
CA THR A 758 -41.66 -25.36 -18.28
C THR A 758 -42.35 -26.47 -19.09
N PRO A 759 -43.15 -26.13 -20.13
CA PRO A 759 -43.75 -27.14 -21.01
C PRO A 759 -42.71 -28.06 -21.67
N SER A 760 -41.52 -27.52 -21.96
CA SER A 760 -40.39 -28.27 -22.52
C SER A 760 -39.50 -28.84 -21.40
N LEU A 761 -39.35 -30.17 -21.35
CA LEU A 761 -38.56 -30.89 -20.33
C LEU A 761 -37.12 -30.37 -20.20
N GLY A 762 -36.39 -30.20 -21.31
CA GLY A 762 -35.01 -29.71 -21.29
C GLY A 762 -34.83 -28.30 -20.73
N GLN A 763 -35.88 -27.47 -20.72
CA GLN A 763 -35.84 -26.13 -20.15
C GLN A 763 -36.06 -26.12 -18.62
N THR A 764 -36.70 -27.14 -18.06
CA THR A 764 -37.00 -27.24 -16.62
C THR A 764 -35.71 -27.37 -15.80
N SER A 765 -34.77 -28.20 -16.24
CA SER A 765 -33.42 -28.30 -15.63
C SER A 765 -32.62 -26.99 -15.74
N LEU A 766 -32.64 -26.33 -16.90
CA LEU A 766 -31.96 -25.04 -17.09
C LEU A 766 -32.54 -23.93 -16.20
N ARG A 767 -33.88 -23.85 -16.09
CA ARG A 767 -34.59 -22.89 -15.25
C ARG A 767 -34.36 -23.14 -13.76
N THR A 768 -34.42 -24.41 -13.34
CA THR A 768 -34.07 -24.84 -11.96
C THR A 768 -32.64 -24.44 -11.59
N ARG A 769 -31.69 -24.68 -12.50
CA ARG A 769 -30.29 -24.26 -12.29
C ARG A 769 -30.13 -22.75 -12.22
N ALA A 770 -30.74 -21.99 -13.13
CA ALA A 770 -30.69 -20.53 -13.10
C ALA A 770 -31.29 -19.95 -11.81
N LEU A 771 -32.35 -20.57 -11.27
CA LEU A 771 -32.91 -20.21 -9.97
C LEU A 771 -31.90 -20.45 -8.83
N LEU A 772 -31.27 -21.61 -8.77
CA LEU A 772 -30.23 -21.95 -7.77
C LEU A 772 -28.96 -21.09 -7.90
N ASP A 773 -28.57 -20.72 -9.12
CA ASP A 773 -27.46 -19.77 -9.35
C ASP A 773 -27.85 -18.35 -8.90
N SER A 774 -29.09 -17.89 -9.13
CA SER A 774 -29.56 -16.58 -8.68
C SER A 774 -29.82 -16.47 -7.18
N ALA A 775 -30.09 -17.61 -6.50
CA ALA A 775 -30.19 -17.73 -5.04
C ALA A 775 -28.84 -17.97 -4.34
N ARG A 776 -27.72 -18.01 -5.09
CA ARG A 776 -26.38 -18.05 -4.50
C ARG A 776 -26.13 -16.78 -3.68
N GLY A 777 -25.61 -16.97 -2.47
CA GLY A 777 -25.39 -15.91 -1.48
C GLY A 777 -26.64 -15.52 -0.67
N LYS A 778 -27.78 -16.20 -0.88
CA LYS A 778 -29.11 -15.80 -0.38
C LYS A 778 -29.88 -16.98 0.25
N VAL A 779 -31.12 -16.73 0.67
CA VAL A 779 -32.10 -17.77 1.02
C VAL A 779 -33.05 -18.00 -0.16
N LEU A 780 -33.19 -19.24 -0.61
CA LEU A 780 -34.27 -19.68 -1.51
C LEU A 780 -35.45 -20.18 -0.69
N PHE A 781 -36.65 -19.65 -0.94
CA PHE A 781 -37.88 -20.04 -0.26
C PHE A 781 -38.90 -20.57 -1.29
N VAL A 782 -39.13 -21.88 -1.27
CA VAL A 782 -40.09 -22.56 -2.14
C VAL A 782 -41.45 -22.61 -1.45
N GLU A 783 -42.40 -21.80 -1.90
CA GLU A 783 -43.79 -21.85 -1.43
C GLU A 783 -44.54 -23.02 -2.11
N ASP A 784 -45.38 -23.70 -1.34
CA ASP A 784 -46.12 -24.91 -1.72
C ASP A 784 -45.26 -26.05 -2.31
N ALA A 785 -44.08 -26.29 -1.72
CA ALA A 785 -43.11 -27.29 -2.17
C ALA A 785 -43.67 -28.73 -2.28
N HIS A 786 -44.71 -29.09 -1.51
CA HIS A 786 -45.44 -30.36 -1.64
C HIS A 786 -45.92 -30.64 -3.08
N ARG A 787 -46.28 -29.58 -3.82
CA ARG A 787 -46.78 -29.66 -5.19
C ARG A 787 -45.73 -30.09 -6.21
N LEU A 788 -44.45 -30.11 -5.83
CA LEU A 788 -43.38 -30.64 -6.70
C LEU A 788 -43.55 -32.15 -7.02
N ALA A 789 -44.34 -32.88 -6.24
CA ALA A 789 -44.67 -34.29 -6.51
C ALA A 789 -45.90 -34.52 -7.40
N GLU A 790 -46.65 -33.48 -7.80
CA GLU A 790 -47.90 -33.63 -8.55
C GLU A 790 -47.72 -34.18 -9.98
N ASN A 791 -46.65 -33.81 -10.67
CA ASN A 791 -46.50 -33.98 -12.11
C ASN A 791 -45.14 -34.55 -12.53
N ALA A 792 -45.04 -35.02 -13.78
CA ALA A 792 -43.76 -35.46 -14.37
C ALA A 792 -42.74 -34.31 -14.48
N HIS A 793 -43.17 -33.14 -14.99
CA HIS A 793 -42.32 -31.95 -15.12
C HIS A 793 -41.82 -31.44 -13.75
N THR A 794 -42.69 -31.46 -12.73
CA THR A 794 -42.29 -31.05 -11.37
C THR A 794 -41.35 -32.08 -10.72
N THR A 795 -41.53 -33.37 -11.02
CA THR A 795 -40.59 -34.42 -10.60
C THR A 795 -39.20 -34.23 -11.19
N GLN A 796 -39.08 -33.82 -12.46
CA GLN A 796 -37.77 -33.49 -13.04
C GLN A 796 -37.09 -32.32 -12.31
N ALA A 797 -37.83 -31.25 -12.00
CA ALA A 797 -37.30 -30.15 -11.21
C ALA A 797 -36.84 -30.58 -9.80
N MET A 798 -37.59 -31.49 -9.16
CA MET A 798 -37.23 -32.09 -7.87
C MET A 798 -35.94 -32.92 -7.95
N GLU A 799 -35.72 -33.67 -9.03
CA GLU A 799 -34.50 -34.47 -9.21
C GLU A 799 -33.27 -33.60 -9.49
N GLU A 800 -33.42 -32.53 -10.27
CA GLU A 800 -32.38 -31.52 -10.47
C GLU A 800 -32.05 -30.77 -9.17
N LEU A 801 -33.06 -30.41 -8.36
CA LEU A 801 -32.88 -29.85 -7.02
C LEU A 801 -32.06 -30.80 -6.13
N ILE A 802 -32.43 -32.08 -6.04
CA ILE A 802 -31.71 -33.09 -5.24
C ILE A 802 -30.25 -33.25 -5.70
N TYR A 803 -29.96 -33.09 -6.99
CA TYR A 803 -28.60 -33.20 -7.55
C TYR A 803 -27.74 -31.93 -7.36
N LEU A 804 -28.34 -30.74 -7.44
CA LEU A 804 -27.62 -29.46 -7.38
C LEU A 804 -27.53 -28.88 -5.96
N LEU A 805 -28.53 -29.09 -5.10
CA LEU A 805 -28.54 -28.54 -3.73
C LEU A 805 -27.27 -28.87 -2.93
N PRO A 806 -26.70 -30.10 -2.93
CA PRO A 806 -25.43 -30.39 -2.23
C PRO A 806 -24.24 -29.54 -2.71
N LYS A 807 -24.24 -29.10 -3.97
CA LYS A 807 -23.16 -28.29 -4.57
C LYS A 807 -23.31 -26.80 -4.28
N HIS A 808 -24.56 -26.31 -4.17
CA HIS A 808 -24.87 -24.90 -3.91
C HIS A 808 -25.01 -24.60 -2.41
N SER A 809 -25.38 -25.60 -1.60
CA SER A 809 -25.59 -25.52 -0.14
C SER A 809 -24.50 -24.76 0.65
N PRO A 810 -23.18 -24.90 0.37
CA PRO A 810 -22.15 -24.09 1.05
C PRO A 810 -22.32 -22.57 0.89
N HIS A 811 -23.04 -22.11 -0.15
CA HIS A 811 -23.20 -20.71 -0.51
C HIS A 811 -24.65 -20.19 -0.45
N MET A 812 -25.63 -21.00 -0.03
CA MET A 812 -27.03 -20.58 0.09
C MET A 812 -27.72 -21.23 1.29
N VAL A 813 -28.98 -20.88 1.53
CA VAL A 813 -29.93 -21.68 2.32
C VAL A 813 -31.12 -22.01 1.43
N ALA A 814 -31.65 -23.23 1.52
CA ALA A 814 -32.91 -23.62 0.88
C ALA A 814 -33.98 -23.90 1.96
N ILE A 815 -35.19 -23.38 1.75
CA ILE A 815 -36.34 -23.58 2.63
C ILE A 815 -37.51 -24.10 1.79
N LEU A 816 -38.06 -25.26 2.15
CA LEU A 816 -39.26 -25.84 1.53
C LEU A 816 -40.47 -25.62 2.44
N ALA A 817 -41.48 -24.88 1.98
CA ALA A 817 -42.67 -24.58 2.77
C ALA A 817 -43.93 -25.27 2.20
N GLY A 818 -44.80 -25.78 3.09
CA GLY A 818 -46.11 -26.33 2.70
C GLY A 818 -46.95 -26.80 3.90
N PRO A 819 -48.20 -27.23 3.68
CA PRO A 819 -49.05 -27.83 4.71
C PRO A 819 -48.34 -29.02 5.37
N SER A 820 -48.51 -29.24 6.67
CA SER A 820 -47.74 -30.26 7.40
C SER A 820 -47.90 -31.64 6.79
N HIS A 821 -49.14 -32.13 6.70
CA HIS A 821 -49.50 -33.44 6.13
C HIS A 821 -48.90 -33.66 4.74
N ASP A 822 -48.94 -32.65 3.87
CA ASP A 822 -48.53 -32.79 2.47
C ASP A 822 -47.00 -32.71 2.31
N MET A 823 -46.32 -31.99 3.21
CA MET A 823 -44.86 -32.03 3.35
C MET A 823 -44.37 -33.35 3.98
N ASP A 824 -45.08 -33.87 4.99
CA ASP A 824 -44.82 -35.18 5.59
C ASP A 824 -44.94 -36.29 4.52
N HIS A 825 -46.01 -36.25 3.74
CA HIS A 825 -46.25 -37.16 2.62
C HIS A 825 -45.21 -37.00 1.49
N LEU A 826 -44.78 -35.78 1.16
CA LEU A 826 -43.68 -35.56 0.20
C LEU A 826 -42.38 -36.22 0.66
N LEU A 827 -41.99 -35.99 1.92
CA LEU A 827 -40.71 -36.43 2.46
C LEU A 827 -40.67 -37.95 2.65
N ALA A 828 -41.76 -38.56 3.15
CA ALA A 828 -41.89 -40.01 3.27
C ALA A 828 -41.77 -40.73 1.91
N ASN A 829 -42.38 -40.19 0.86
CA ASN A 829 -42.31 -40.76 -0.49
C ASN A 829 -41.00 -40.44 -1.23
N ARG A 830 -40.15 -39.53 -0.74
CA ARG A 830 -38.88 -39.13 -1.38
C ARG A 830 -37.71 -39.14 -0.38
N PRO A 831 -37.21 -40.32 0.05
CA PRO A 831 -36.13 -40.42 1.04
C PRO A 831 -34.85 -39.65 0.69
N ARG A 832 -34.50 -39.53 -0.60
CA ARG A 832 -33.38 -38.71 -1.08
C ARG A 832 -33.55 -37.22 -0.78
N LEU A 833 -34.78 -36.70 -0.78
CA LEU A 833 -35.07 -35.32 -0.38
C LEU A 833 -34.99 -35.18 1.15
N ALA A 834 -35.63 -36.08 1.90
CA ALA A 834 -35.60 -36.08 3.36
C ALA A 834 -34.16 -36.14 3.92
N SER A 835 -33.27 -36.91 3.29
CA SER A 835 -31.86 -36.98 3.69
C SER A 835 -31.07 -35.67 3.56
N LEU A 836 -31.53 -34.75 2.70
CA LEU A 836 -30.94 -33.41 2.52
C LEU A 836 -31.55 -32.37 3.47
N PHE A 837 -32.80 -32.58 3.89
CA PHE A 837 -33.63 -31.62 4.64
C PHE A 837 -33.95 -32.17 6.04
N GLN A 838 -32.93 -32.15 6.91
CA GLN A 838 -33.01 -32.75 8.26
C GLN A 838 -33.52 -31.80 9.35
N GLU A 839 -33.50 -30.49 9.11
CA GLU A 839 -33.98 -29.46 10.06
C GLU A 839 -35.42 -29.05 9.71
N GLU A 840 -36.36 -29.30 10.62
CA GLU A 840 -37.79 -29.05 10.40
C GLU A 840 -38.35 -28.06 11.42
N LEU A 841 -39.04 -27.01 10.94
CA LEU A 841 -39.77 -26.06 11.78
C LEU A 841 -41.28 -26.25 11.57
N SER A 842 -41.99 -26.57 12.65
CA SER A 842 -43.43 -26.77 12.66
C SER A 842 -44.17 -25.53 13.15
N PHE A 843 -44.95 -24.92 12.27
CA PHE A 843 -45.74 -23.72 12.53
C PHE A 843 -47.17 -24.11 12.93
N ARG A 844 -47.43 -24.14 14.25
CA ARG A 844 -48.80 -24.32 14.78
C ARG A 844 -49.72 -23.18 14.34
N ASN A 845 -51.03 -23.46 14.27
CA ASN A 845 -52.01 -22.39 14.09
C ASN A 845 -51.96 -21.40 15.27
N PRO A 846 -52.14 -20.09 15.01
CA PRO A 846 -52.27 -19.09 16.07
C PRO A 846 -53.53 -19.33 16.91
N THR A 847 -53.42 -19.15 18.22
CA THR A 847 -54.58 -19.21 19.12
C THR A 847 -55.49 -18.00 18.90
N PRO A 848 -56.80 -18.10 19.20
CA PRO A 848 -57.72 -16.97 19.07
C PRO A 848 -57.27 -15.68 19.76
N ARG A 849 -56.57 -15.79 20.91
CA ARG A 849 -56.00 -14.65 21.64
C ARG A 849 -54.80 -14.01 20.93
N GLU A 850 -53.97 -14.80 20.25
CA GLU A 850 -52.86 -14.28 19.44
C GLU A 850 -53.41 -13.57 18.18
N CYS A 851 -54.50 -14.08 17.57
CA CYS A 851 -55.20 -13.40 16.48
C CYS A 851 -55.85 -12.07 16.89
N LEU A 852 -56.49 -11.98 18.08
CA LEU A 852 -57.05 -10.71 18.57
C LEU A 852 -55.96 -9.67 18.86
N ARG A 853 -54.78 -10.09 19.35
CA ARG A 853 -53.62 -9.21 19.55
C ARG A 853 -53.02 -8.73 18.23
N LEU A 854 -53.00 -9.58 17.19
CA LEU A 854 -52.60 -9.17 15.84
C LEU A 854 -53.55 -8.09 15.30
N LEU A 855 -54.86 -8.34 15.38
CA LEU A 855 -55.90 -7.40 14.94
C LEU A 855 -55.79 -6.04 15.64
N ASP A 856 -55.64 -6.04 16.97
CA ASP A 856 -55.48 -4.84 17.77
C ASP A 856 -54.22 -4.04 17.37
N ARG A 857 -53.11 -4.72 17.04
CA ARG A 857 -51.92 -4.07 16.51
C ARG A 857 -52.13 -3.48 15.12
N LEU A 858 -52.67 -4.25 14.17
CA LEU A 858 -52.86 -3.78 12.79
C LEU A 858 -53.82 -2.56 12.75
N LEU A 859 -54.86 -2.54 13.59
CA LEU A 859 -55.74 -1.37 13.76
C LEU A 859 -55.01 -0.15 14.38
N SER A 860 -53.95 -0.38 15.15
CA SER A 860 -53.10 0.70 15.70
C SER A 860 -52.10 1.24 14.68
N GLU A 861 -51.59 0.37 13.80
CA GLU A 861 -50.72 0.72 12.67
C GLU A 861 -51.50 1.55 11.63
N GLU A 862 -52.79 1.23 11.40
CA GLU A 862 -53.75 2.01 10.59
C GLU A 862 -54.33 3.26 11.32
N HIS A 863 -53.64 3.76 12.35
CA HIS A 863 -53.97 4.98 13.11
C HIS A 863 -55.39 5.05 13.74
N ILE A 864 -56.06 3.91 13.97
CA ILE A 864 -57.33 3.89 14.73
C ILE A 864 -56.98 3.88 16.23
N HIS A 865 -57.37 4.95 16.92
CA HIS A 865 -56.93 5.22 18.31
C HIS A 865 -58.12 5.22 19.30
N GLY A 866 -58.15 4.22 20.19
CA GLY A 866 -59.13 4.13 21.27
C GLY A 866 -59.02 2.81 22.06
N ASP A 867 -59.67 2.75 23.23
CA ASP A 867 -59.61 1.60 24.13
C ASP A 867 -60.43 0.41 23.63
N ARG A 868 -59.84 -0.42 22.75
CA ARG A 868 -60.44 -1.64 22.21
C ARG A 868 -60.44 -2.79 23.23
N LEU A 869 -61.09 -2.59 24.38
CA LEU A 869 -61.17 -3.56 25.47
C LEU A 869 -61.75 -4.92 25.04
N PHE A 870 -62.62 -4.93 24.02
CA PHE A 870 -63.12 -6.16 23.39
C PHE A 870 -62.04 -6.98 22.66
N LEU A 871 -60.91 -6.39 22.27
CA LEU A 871 -59.76 -7.13 21.71
C LEU A 871 -58.72 -7.51 22.77
N THR A 872 -58.56 -6.69 23.82
CA THR A 872 -57.43 -6.79 24.75
C THR A 872 -57.76 -7.37 26.13
N ASN A 873 -58.97 -7.13 26.66
CA ASN A 873 -59.32 -7.44 28.06
C ASN A 873 -60.22 -8.70 28.18
N PRO A 874 -59.70 -9.83 28.70
CA PRO A 874 -60.43 -11.10 28.79
C PRO A 874 -61.56 -11.14 29.84
N GLN A 875 -61.69 -10.10 30.68
CA GLN A 875 -62.80 -9.98 31.61
C GLN A 875 -64.08 -9.42 30.96
N THR A 876 -63.97 -8.73 29.82
CA THR A 876 -65.16 -8.21 29.12
C THR A 876 -65.99 -9.35 28.50
N PRO A 877 -67.34 -9.24 28.48
CA PRO A 877 -68.17 -10.22 27.80
C PRO A 877 -67.92 -10.21 26.29
N SER A 878 -67.72 -9.01 25.70
CA SER A 878 -67.42 -8.81 24.29
C SER A 878 -66.17 -9.57 23.84
N HIS A 879 -65.06 -9.49 24.59
CA HIS A 879 -63.84 -10.25 24.27
C HIS A 879 -64.06 -11.77 24.26
N ARG A 880 -64.97 -12.29 25.10
CA ARG A 880 -65.30 -13.73 25.11
C ARG A 880 -66.03 -14.12 23.81
N GLU A 881 -66.95 -13.31 23.32
CA GLU A 881 -67.60 -13.55 22.02
C GLU A 881 -66.64 -13.35 20.83
N PHE A 882 -65.77 -12.34 20.83
CA PHE A 882 -64.70 -12.19 19.81
C PHE A 882 -63.74 -13.39 19.82
N THR A 883 -63.36 -13.89 21.00
CA THR A 883 -62.52 -15.09 21.15
C THR A 883 -63.23 -16.33 20.59
N ARG A 884 -64.52 -16.52 20.90
CA ARG A 884 -65.32 -17.60 20.29
C ARG A 884 -65.45 -17.45 18.79
N ALA A 885 -65.67 -16.24 18.28
CA ALA A 885 -65.83 -15.98 16.87
C ALA A 885 -64.57 -16.38 16.08
N ILE A 886 -63.36 -16.05 16.58
CA ILE A 886 -62.11 -16.54 15.97
C ILE A 886 -61.92 -18.05 16.18
N ASN A 887 -62.27 -18.61 17.33
CA ASN A 887 -62.22 -20.07 17.54
C ASN A 887 -63.08 -20.83 16.52
N VAL A 888 -64.32 -20.37 16.31
CA VAL A 888 -65.26 -20.89 15.32
C VAL A 888 -64.76 -20.68 13.90
N LEU A 889 -64.19 -19.51 13.57
CA LEU A 889 -63.57 -19.26 12.27
C LEU A 889 -62.38 -20.20 12.01
N SER A 890 -61.57 -20.51 13.02
CA SER A 890 -60.40 -21.41 12.89
C SER A 890 -60.76 -22.88 12.62
N MET A 891 -62.03 -23.27 12.79
CA MET A 891 -62.53 -24.60 12.41
C MET A 891 -62.89 -24.73 10.91
N PHE A 892 -62.89 -23.64 10.13
CA PHE A 892 -63.14 -23.71 8.70
C PHE A 892 -61.85 -24.08 7.93
N PRO A 893 -61.86 -25.08 7.02
CA PRO A 893 -60.70 -25.44 6.18
C PRO A 893 -60.21 -24.32 5.27
N CYS A 894 -61.03 -23.30 5.04
CA CYS A 894 -60.70 -22.12 4.25
C CYS A 894 -60.24 -20.92 5.10
N TRP A 895 -59.89 -21.13 6.37
CA TRP A 895 -59.26 -20.14 7.25
C TRP A 895 -57.76 -20.02 6.97
N ASP A 896 -57.29 -18.79 6.71
CA ASP A 896 -55.93 -18.46 6.28
C ASP A 896 -55.23 -17.54 7.30
N ASN A 897 -55.55 -17.74 8.59
CA ASN A 897 -54.88 -17.13 9.75
C ASN A 897 -54.64 -15.61 9.58
N VAL A 898 -53.38 -15.17 9.46
CA VAL A 898 -53.01 -13.74 9.30
C VAL A 898 -53.78 -13.07 8.15
N ARG A 899 -53.89 -13.71 6.97
CA ARG A 899 -54.56 -13.11 5.80
C ARG A 899 -56.04 -12.81 6.03
N ASP A 900 -56.71 -13.60 6.86
CA ASP A 900 -58.10 -13.33 7.24
C ASP A 900 -58.23 -12.21 8.28
N ILE A 901 -57.24 -12.06 9.17
CA ILE A 901 -57.14 -10.92 10.07
C ILE A 901 -56.81 -9.63 9.28
N ASP A 902 -56.00 -9.70 8.21
CA ASP A 902 -55.75 -8.56 7.31
C ASP A 902 -57.00 -8.16 6.52
N ILE A 903 -57.84 -9.12 6.13
CA ILE A 903 -59.16 -8.85 5.51
C ILE A 903 -60.10 -8.18 6.53
N LEU A 904 -60.16 -8.73 7.75
CA LEU A 904 -61.00 -8.20 8.83
C LEU A 904 -60.58 -6.78 9.23
N THR A 905 -59.27 -6.53 9.36
CA THR A 905 -58.71 -5.21 9.67
C THR A 905 -59.15 -4.19 8.62
N ARG A 906 -58.94 -4.46 7.33
CA ARG A 906 -59.36 -3.56 6.25
C ARG A 906 -60.87 -3.32 6.22
N TRP A 907 -61.70 -4.28 6.61
CA TRP A 907 -63.14 -4.07 6.75
C TRP A 907 -63.50 -3.19 7.95
N MET A 908 -62.82 -3.35 9.09
CA MET A 908 -63.00 -2.49 10.26
C MET A 908 -62.54 -1.05 9.98
N VAL A 909 -61.38 -0.88 9.33
CA VAL A 909 -60.88 0.43 8.86
C VAL A 909 -61.88 1.05 7.88
N SER A 910 -62.36 0.30 6.89
CA SER A 910 -63.38 0.77 5.95
C SER A 910 -64.68 1.19 6.63
N ALA A 911 -65.13 0.49 7.67
CA ALA A 911 -66.33 0.86 8.43
C ALA A 911 -66.13 2.15 9.24
N CYS A 912 -64.93 2.35 9.81
CA CYS A 912 -64.59 3.58 10.53
C CYS A 912 -64.46 4.78 9.59
N VAL A 913 -63.82 4.61 8.42
CA VAL A 913 -63.67 5.67 7.41
C VAL A 913 -65.02 6.07 6.80
N GLN A 914 -65.92 5.11 6.59
CA GLN A 914 -67.29 5.39 6.11
C GLN A 914 -68.16 6.15 7.12
N ALA A 915 -67.76 6.22 8.40
CA ALA A 915 -68.45 7.01 9.42
C ALA A 915 -67.95 8.46 9.53
N ILE A 916 -66.95 8.87 8.72
CA ILE A 916 -66.45 10.25 8.69
C ILE A 916 -67.36 11.10 7.80
N PRO A 917 -67.99 12.18 8.31
CA PRO A 917 -68.76 13.09 7.47
C PRO A 917 -67.83 13.83 6.49
N LEU A 918 -68.25 13.94 5.23
CA LEU A 918 -67.46 14.59 4.17
C LEU A 918 -67.57 16.13 4.20
N ASP A 919 -68.40 16.68 5.09
CA ASP A 919 -68.83 18.09 5.13
C ASP A 919 -67.77 19.04 5.74
N GLY A 920 -66.53 18.97 5.24
CA GLY A 920 -65.48 19.99 5.34
C GLY A 920 -64.97 20.41 6.73
N SER A 921 -65.54 19.86 7.80
CA SER A 921 -65.44 20.39 9.16
C SER A 921 -64.10 20.04 9.80
N ARG A 922 -63.36 21.06 10.24
CA ARG A 922 -62.12 20.92 11.01
C ARG A 922 -62.37 21.32 12.48
N PRO A 923 -61.80 20.61 13.47
CA PRO A 923 -60.94 19.43 13.35
C PRO A 923 -61.73 18.19 12.93
N LEU A 924 -61.06 17.28 12.19
CA LEU A 924 -61.63 15.97 11.87
C LEU A 924 -61.85 15.17 13.16
N PRO A 925 -62.97 14.44 13.30
CA PRO A 925 -63.21 13.59 14.46
C PRO A 925 -62.17 12.48 14.56
N LYS A 926 -61.72 12.15 15.78
CA LYS A 926 -60.80 11.03 15.99
C LYS A 926 -61.49 9.72 15.59
N VAL A 927 -60.89 9.00 14.64
CA VAL A 927 -61.44 7.77 14.08
C VAL A 927 -61.39 6.66 15.14
N GLN A 928 -62.56 6.15 15.53
CA GLN A 928 -62.75 5.11 16.53
C GLN A 928 -63.62 3.97 15.98
N LEU A 929 -63.35 2.75 16.46
CA LEU A 929 -64.05 1.53 16.08
C LEU A 929 -64.99 1.11 17.22
N SER A 930 -66.30 1.07 16.98
CA SER A 930 -67.26 0.58 17.97
C SER A 930 -67.27 -0.96 18.04
N GLU A 931 -67.67 -1.51 19.20
CA GLU A 931 -67.79 -2.97 19.37
C GLU A 931 -68.77 -3.58 18.37
N GLU A 932 -69.83 -2.85 18.02
CA GLU A 932 -70.85 -3.26 17.06
C GLU A 932 -70.32 -3.29 15.63
N GLN A 933 -69.62 -2.24 15.17
CA GLN A 933 -68.96 -2.20 13.86
C GLN A 933 -67.96 -3.36 13.73
N ALA A 934 -67.16 -3.59 14.77
CA ALA A 934 -66.21 -4.69 14.83
C ALA A 934 -66.90 -6.07 14.77
N MET A 935 -67.99 -6.26 15.52
CA MET A 935 -68.73 -7.53 15.54
C MET A 935 -69.49 -7.78 14.22
N GLN A 936 -70.02 -6.73 13.57
CA GLN A 936 -70.59 -6.83 12.22
C GLN A 936 -69.55 -7.32 11.20
N CYS A 937 -68.30 -6.85 11.29
CA CYS A 937 -67.20 -7.35 10.46
C CYS A 937 -66.89 -8.84 10.72
N MET A 938 -66.91 -9.29 11.98
CA MET A 938 -66.76 -10.70 12.34
C MET A 938 -67.88 -11.58 11.77
N VAL A 939 -69.14 -11.15 11.89
CA VAL A 939 -70.30 -11.86 11.34
C VAL A 939 -70.26 -11.92 9.81
N LYS A 940 -69.84 -10.83 9.15
CA LYS A 940 -69.61 -10.77 7.70
C LYS A 940 -68.55 -11.79 7.25
N LEU A 941 -67.45 -11.93 8.01
CA LEU A 941 -66.39 -12.90 7.71
C LEU A 941 -66.86 -14.34 7.92
N TYR A 942 -67.58 -14.61 9.01
CA TYR A 942 -68.19 -15.92 9.28
C TYR A 942 -69.15 -16.35 8.16
N ASN A 943 -70.06 -15.46 7.74
CA ASN A 943 -70.98 -15.74 6.63
C ASN A 943 -70.21 -16.06 5.34
N LEU A 944 -69.20 -15.26 4.99
CA LEU A 944 -68.36 -15.50 3.80
C LEU A 944 -67.62 -16.86 3.85
N LYS A 945 -67.08 -17.26 5.02
CA LYS A 945 -66.39 -18.56 5.18
C LYS A 945 -67.37 -19.73 5.12
N ARG A 946 -68.53 -19.62 5.77
CA ARG A 946 -69.63 -20.60 5.71
C ARG A 946 -70.14 -20.82 4.29
N ASP A 947 -70.38 -19.74 3.55
CA ASP A 947 -70.98 -19.86 2.23
C ASP A 947 -69.96 -20.33 1.17
N ARG A 948 -68.66 -20.02 1.35
CA ARG A 948 -67.57 -20.70 0.63
C ARG A 948 -67.49 -22.20 0.96
N LEU A 949 -67.71 -22.60 2.22
CA LEU A 949 -67.71 -24.03 2.60
C LEU A 949 -68.87 -24.79 1.96
N ARG A 950 -70.06 -24.18 1.87
CA ARG A 950 -71.23 -24.75 1.16
C ARG A 950 -70.99 -24.97 -0.34
N LEU A 951 -70.24 -24.08 -0.97
CA LEU A 951 -69.85 -24.16 -2.39
C LEU A 951 -68.68 -25.11 -2.65
N ASN A 952 -67.97 -25.58 -1.60
CA ASN A 952 -66.88 -26.54 -1.77
C ASN A 952 -67.42 -27.87 -2.33
N LEU A 953 -66.68 -28.46 -3.28
CA LEU A 953 -67.03 -29.73 -3.92
C LEU A 953 -66.53 -30.95 -3.12
N ASP A 954 -65.54 -30.78 -2.24
CA ASP A 954 -65.01 -31.86 -1.41
C ASP A 954 -66.09 -32.40 -0.43
N PRO A 955 -66.48 -33.68 -0.51
CA PRO A 955 -67.45 -34.28 0.41
C PRO A 955 -66.94 -34.34 1.87
N LYS A 956 -65.61 -34.35 2.11
CA LYS A 956 -65.05 -34.29 3.47
C LYS A 956 -65.25 -32.91 4.09
N ALA A 957 -65.00 -31.84 3.32
CA ALA A 957 -65.30 -30.48 3.75
C ALA A 957 -66.81 -30.25 4.02
N ARG A 958 -67.70 -30.95 3.30
CA ARG A 958 -69.16 -30.95 3.56
C ARG A 958 -69.58 -31.74 4.80
N ALA A 959 -68.71 -32.58 5.36
CA ALA A 959 -68.97 -33.37 6.57
C ALA A 959 -68.66 -32.60 7.87
N LEU A 960 -68.07 -31.40 7.79
CA LEU A 960 -67.99 -30.48 8.93
C LEU A 960 -69.39 -30.22 9.50
N PRO A 961 -69.54 -30.22 10.83
CA PRO A 961 -70.80 -30.57 11.43
C PRO A 961 -71.85 -29.47 11.22
N ARG A 962 -73.10 -29.91 10.95
CA ARG A 962 -74.28 -29.05 10.84
C ARG A 962 -74.62 -28.26 12.12
N THR A 963 -73.85 -28.47 13.20
CA THR A 963 -73.94 -27.78 14.49
C THR A 963 -73.35 -26.36 14.48
N LEU A 964 -72.66 -25.93 13.41
CA LEU A 964 -72.23 -24.54 13.20
C LEU A 964 -73.44 -23.62 12.93
N SER A 965 -74.28 -23.43 13.94
CA SER A 965 -75.46 -22.56 13.89
C SER A 965 -75.07 -21.12 13.61
N GLN A 966 -75.97 -20.35 12.99
CA GLN A 966 -75.73 -18.92 12.77
C GLN A 966 -75.53 -18.18 14.11
N PRO A 967 -74.64 -17.18 14.17
CA PRO A 967 -74.53 -16.28 15.31
C PRO A 967 -75.90 -15.65 15.60
N ARG A 968 -76.34 -15.73 16.86
CA ARG A 968 -77.65 -15.22 17.27
C ARG A 968 -77.49 -13.79 17.76
N SER A 969 -78.11 -12.83 17.08
CA SER A 969 -78.29 -11.48 17.61
C SER A 969 -79.48 -11.45 18.57
N THR A 970 -79.37 -10.69 19.66
CA THR A 970 -80.46 -10.46 20.61
C THR A 970 -80.34 -9.08 21.24
N ASP A 971 -81.43 -8.32 21.23
CA ASP A 971 -81.49 -6.88 21.57
C ASP A 971 -81.06 -6.53 23.01
N ARG A 972 -80.95 -7.55 23.89
CA ARG A 972 -80.50 -7.40 25.29
C ARG A 972 -79.11 -7.99 25.58
N ASN A 973 -78.49 -8.72 24.65
CA ASN A 973 -77.28 -9.50 24.91
C ASN A 973 -76.25 -9.50 23.76
N GLY A 974 -76.47 -8.70 22.71
CA GLY A 974 -75.61 -8.60 21.55
C GLY A 974 -75.63 -9.85 20.66
N VAL A 975 -74.57 -10.01 19.85
CA VAL A 975 -74.36 -11.18 19.00
C VAL A 975 -73.56 -12.24 19.75
N ARG A 976 -74.10 -13.46 19.82
CA ARG A 976 -73.41 -14.62 20.40
C ARG A 976 -73.08 -15.65 19.32
N PHE A 977 -71.84 -16.14 19.34
CA PHE A 977 -71.39 -17.23 18.47
C PHE A 977 -71.73 -18.60 19.07
N PRO A 978 -71.83 -19.68 18.26
CA PRO A 978 -71.96 -21.04 18.79
C PRO A 978 -70.80 -21.38 19.74
N VAL A 979 -71.08 -22.27 20.69
CA VAL A 979 -70.14 -22.84 21.67
C VAL A 979 -69.69 -24.21 21.18
#